data_AF-L0DUL7-F1
#
_entry.id   AF-L0DUL7-F1
#
_cell.length_a   1.000
_cell.length_b   1.000
_cell.length_c   1.000
_cell.angle_alpha   90.00
_cell.angle_beta   90.00
_cell.angle_gamma   90.00
#
_symmetry.space_group_name_H-M   'P 1'
#
loop_
_entity.id
_entity.type
_entity.pdbx_description
1 polymer ?
#
loop_
_entity_poly.entity_id
_entity_poly.type
_entity_poly.pdbx_seq_one_letter_code
_entity_poly.pdbx_strand_id
1 'polypeptide(L)'
;MSCCGAEACDHDSRPAEGDTLPVRFIARPGAERPVPPNEPFRPTEAYPEGLMIGLDVGSTTVKALVVDPARDATLWQDYRRHQTRQAETVLDFLQAIEAAFPDTPRTALRLFATGSGAGALVDLIGAKFVQEVNAVSLAVEALYPEVQSVVELGGQDAKIIIYKDLGQRGKKKIPSMNDKCAGGTGAVIDKIRAKLDIPPEVLPGMPYRGQTLHPVAGKCGVFAETDINSLQKQGVPAGDLMASLYESIIQQNLSVLARGHTLRPSVLLLGGPNTFLTGLQECWRHNLKALWQERNVALPDPEGDPDDYIITPENAEYFAALGATLFGRQEVADDADIGRYHGTDLLCWQLEHGRRAARGEGGRRGGLAAGTEELDAFLHEFRPEPWQPATFRPGQMVEAFLGIDGGSTSTKGVLMDTDGQVLAKAYRLSQGNPIADTVEIIDRLHRQVADAGAALKILGTGTTGYAKDILQGVLKADTALVETVAHTQACLHHYADTDVVVDVGGQDIKLIFLKDGRVRDFKLNTQCSAGNGYFLQATGGGFGFPVEEYADIAFSADAMPEFGYGCAVFMQSDIVDFQRRGWQANEIMAGLAAVLPKNIWHYVAQIPNPALLGRKFVLQGGTQRNLAAVKAQVDFLRERFRKQGAECEIHVHRHCGESGAIGAALEARRLWREGRSTEFIGLERSREIDYTARRDESTRCNFCKNQCLRTFIDVVTGRGRERLIVATCEKGEVEDVEHMRRIKAAMDAAKERAPNFVEIAARQMFRQVKVDDVADPLPCPSLLHPLRRRQLARRAAMERREVVRIGIPRVLNLYSHAPFFIGYFTSLGVPFRNLVFSDYTDAELYKQGAKRGAIDPCYPSKLGIAHVHNLLVRKHRRNRPLTHIFFPMVQSFPSHLHGIQASSACPTAVATAEATHAAFVKEGDLFRERGIRFKKTLLNLDEPALCARQMVWDWGEELGITEEESRRAVDQGLGAMEDQYVDLRRRQRETLDQLERDGGIGVVVLARPYHNDPGVHHEIVDELQRHGYPVLWQDALPTDPDILERLFGAEVRAGEIASPLEIADVWKNSYSENSSRKLWAAKYVARHPSLVAVELSSFKCGHDAPVYTAVEEIVERSGTPYFCFKDIDENRPSGSIKIRTETIAYFLTRYSDPRR
;
A
#
# COMPACT_ATOMS: atom_id res chain seq x y z
N MET A 1 12.78 -19.91 -62.98
CA MET A 1 12.49 -19.15 -64.21
C MET A 1 12.56 -17.68 -63.80
N SER A 2 13.73 -17.04 -63.94
CA SER A 2 14.20 -16.32 -65.15
C SER A 2 13.40 -15.02 -65.41
N CYS A 3 13.95 -13.84 -65.69
CA CYS A 3 15.29 -13.22 -65.61
C CYS A 3 15.19 -11.87 -66.37
N CYS A 4 15.80 -10.78 -65.90
CA CYS A 4 16.10 -9.52 -66.65
C CYS A 4 14.87 -8.71 -67.19
N GLY A 5 14.94 -7.41 -67.47
CA GLY A 5 15.99 -6.39 -67.24
C GLY A 5 15.56 -4.98 -67.72
N ALA A 6 16.16 -3.94 -67.13
CA ALA A 6 16.64 -2.66 -67.70
C ALA A 6 15.89 -1.88 -68.84
N GLU A 7 15.58 -0.59 -68.52
CA GLU A 7 15.85 0.66 -69.30
C GLU A 7 15.03 1.00 -70.59
N ALA A 8 14.80 2.28 -71.00
CA ALA A 8 14.87 3.63 -70.36
C ALA A 8 14.24 4.75 -71.28
N CYS A 9 14.14 6.01 -70.79
CA CYS A 9 13.86 7.30 -71.52
C CYS A 9 12.43 7.51 -72.11
N ASP A 10 11.85 8.72 -72.23
CA ASP A 10 12.24 10.10 -71.83
C ASP A 10 11.03 11.08 -71.71
N HIS A 11 11.25 12.26 -71.09
CA HIS A 11 10.48 13.54 -71.16
C HIS A 11 8.96 13.61 -70.84
N ASP A 12 8.37 14.75 -70.42
CA ASP A 12 8.78 15.94 -69.64
C ASP A 12 7.49 16.77 -69.34
N SER A 13 7.33 17.31 -68.12
CA SER A 13 6.57 18.54 -67.79
C SER A 13 6.37 18.72 -66.27
N ARG A 14 6.98 19.78 -65.69
CA ARG A 14 6.74 20.23 -64.31
C ARG A 14 5.45 21.05 -64.19
N PRO A 15 4.93 21.27 -62.97
CA PRO A 15 5.13 22.61 -62.41
C PRO A 15 5.46 22.69 -60.90
N ALA A 16 6.21 23.74 -60.55
CA ALA A 16 6.32 24.40 -59.24
C ALA A 16 6.71 23.56 -58.00
N GLU A 17 8.01 23.54 -57.69
CA GLU A 17 8.53 23.26 -56.34
C GLU A 17 8.37 24.49 -55.45
N GLY A 18 7.98 24.29 -54.18
CA GLY A 18 8.08 25.27 -53.10
C GLY A 18 8.86 24.64 -51.94
N ASP A 19 9.78 25.40 -51.35
CA ASP A 19 10.82 24.87 -50.46
C ASP A 19 10.31 24.10 -49.23
N THR A 20 10.77 22.85 -49.09
CA THR A 20 10.93 22.17 -47.81
C THR A 20 12.32 21.53 -47.74
N LEU A 21 13.28 22.23 -47.14
CA LEU A 21 14.61 21.68 -46.87
C LEU A 21 14.51 20.56 -45.81
N PRO A 22 15.20 19.42 -45.99
CA PRO A 22 15.05 18.27 -45.10
C PRO A 22 15.84 18.43 -43.79
N VAL A 23 15.19 18.09 -42.69
CA VAL A 23 15.80 17.95 -41.36
C VAL A 23 16.91 16.90 -41.40
N ARG A 24 18.08 17.23 -40.83
CA ARG A 24 19.14 16.26 -40.51
C ARG A 24 19.63 16.47 -39.07
N PHE A 25 19.14 15.63 -38.17
CA PHE A 25 19.79 15.34 -36.89
C PHE A 25 19.79 13.81 -36.68
N ILE A 26 20.63 13.36 -35.74
CA ILE A 26 20.90 11.98 -35.31
C ILE A 26 22.00 11.24 -36.09
N ALA A 27 22.97 10.73 -35.32
CA ALA A 27 23.95 9.71 -35.70
C ALA A 27 23.69 8.44 -34.86
N ARG A 28 23.96 7.26 -35.44
CA ARG A 28 23.48 5.96 -34.92
C ARG A 28 24.12 5.54 -33.57
N PRO A 29 23.42 4.73 -32.75
CA PRO A 29 23.99 4.19 -31.51
C PRO A 29 25.07 3.13 -31.81
N GLY A 30 26.18 3.17 -31.05
CA GLY A 30 27.25 2.16 -31.10
C GLY A 30 28.67 2.70 -31.32
N ALA A 31 28.85 4.02 -31.49
CA ALA A 31 30.16 4.65 -31.59
C ALA A 31 30.73 5.06 -30.22
N GLU A 32 32.06 5.20 -30.16
CA GLU A 32 32.77 5.76 -29.01
C GLU A 32 32.29 7.20 -28.70
N ARG A 33 32.60 7.68 -27.48
CA ARG A 33 32.30 9.06 -27.04
C ARG A 33 32.61 10.05 -28.17
N PRO A 34 31.70 10.98 -28.53
CA PRO A 34 32.00 11.97 -29.55
C PRO A 34 33.21 12.80 -29.10
N VAL A 35 34.35 12.57 -29.75
CA VAL A 35 35.48 13.49 -29.69
C VAL A 35 34.99 14.78 -30.35
N PRO A 36 35.07 15.94 -29.69
CA PRO A 36 34.65 17.19 -30.30
C PRO A 36 35.42 17.40 -31.61
N PRO A 37 34.82 18.01 -32.65
CA PRO A 37 35.55 18.34 -33.86
C PRO A 37 36.81 19.14 -33.50
N ASN A 38 37.96 18.72 -34.03
CA ASN A 38 39.30 19.18 -33.66
C ASN A 38 39.61 20.66 -34.02
N GLU A 39 38.58 21.48 -34.30
CA GLU A 39 38.70 22.91 -34.50
C GLU A 39 38.19 23.64 -33.25
N PRO A 40 39.06 24.36 -32.50
CA PRO A 40 38.61 25.18 -31.38
C PRO A 40 37.65 26.27 -31.88
N PHE A 41 36.45 26.30 -31.30
CA PHE A 41 35.44 27.30 -31.64
C PHE A 41 35.91 28.69 -31.24
N ARG A 42 35.89 29.61 -32.21
CA ARG A 42 36.16 31.04 -32.00
C ARG A 42 34.83 31.80 -31.99
N PRO A 43 34.62 32.77 -31.10
CA PRO A 43 33.54 33.74 -31.25
C PRO A 43 33.65 34.42 -32.63
N THR A 44 32.57 34.42 -33.40
CA THR A 44 32.49 35.04 -34.73
C THR A 44 31.28 35.98 -34.80
N GLU A 45 31.26 36.88 -35.80
CA GLU A 45 30.11 37.74 -36.09
C GLU A 45 28.78 36.96 -36.29
N ALA A 46 28.84 35.65 -36.55
CA ALA A 46 27.67 34.79 -36.70
C ALA A 46 27.00 34.37 -35.37
N TYR A 47 27.64 34.56 -34.21
CA TYR A 47 27.14 34.12 -32.89
C TYR A 47 27.37 35.19 -31.80
N PRO A 48 26.73 36.37 -31.89
CA PRO A 48 27.01 37.50 -30.99
C PRO A 48 26.62 37.28 -29.51
N GLU A 49 25.79 36.29 -29.21
CA GLU A 49 25.23 36.06 -27.86
C GLU A 49 25.93 34.95 -27.05
N GLY A 50 26.81 34.16 -27.68
CA GLY A 50 27.58 33.09 -27.01
C GLY A 50 26.92 31.71 -27.01
N LEU A 51 27.48 30.78 -26.21
CA LEU A 51 26.96 29.41 -26.05
C LEU A 51 25.97 29.33 -24.89
N MET A 52 24.92 28.51 -25.06
CA MET A 52 23.92 28.27 -24.02
C MET A 52 24.15 26.92 -23.35
N ILE A 53 24.13 26.90 -22.02
CA ILE A 53 24.29 25.71 -21.19
C ILE A 53 22.96 25.43 -20.51
N GLY A 54 22.40 24.26 -20.76
CA GLY A 54 21.25 23.73 -20.04
C GLY A 54 21.73 22.81 -18.93
N LEU A 55 21.31 23.05 -17.69
CA LEU A 55 21.69 22.25 -16.52
C LEU A 55 20.43 21.72 -15.82
N ASP A 56 20.27 20.41 -15.74
CA ASP A 56 19.24 19.76 -14.93
C ASP A 56 19.87 19.14 -13.68
N VAL A 57 19.62 19.75 -12.52
CA VAL A 57 20.06 19.27 -11.22
C VAL A 57 18.90 18.50 -10.58
N GLY A 58 18.78 17.23 -10.96
CA GLY A 58 17.75 16.33 -10.46
C GLY A 58 17.98 15.86 -9.01
N SER A 59 17.07 15.03 -8.51
CA SER A 59 17.14 14.46 -7.15
C SER A 59 18.18 13.33 -6.98
N THR A 60 18.62 12.73 -8.08
CA THR A 60 19.56 11.58 -8.12
C THR A 60 20.69 11.74 -9.14
N THR A 61 20.57 12.70 -10.06
CA THR A 61 21.42 12.87 -11.24
C THR A 61 21.64 14.34 -11.54
N VAL A 62 22.82 14.69 -12.04
CA VAL A 62 23.07 15.95 -12.74
C VAL A 62 23.20 15.64 -14.22
N LYS A 63 22.58 16.45 -15.06
CA LYS A 63 22.67 16.39 -16.52
C LYS A 63 22.99 17.79 -17.02
N ALA A 64 23.85 17.94 -18.01
CA ALA A 64 23.98 19.21 -18.69
C ALA A 64 24.29 19.02 -20.17
N LEU A 65 24.02 20.08 -20.92
CA LEU A 65 24.25 20.18 -22.35
C LEU A 65 24.71 21.59 -22.71
N VAL A 66 25.57 21.70 -23.72
CA VAL A 66 26.01 22.97 -24.31
C VAL A 66 25.48 23.02 -25.73
N VAL A 67 24.75 24.08 -26.06
CA VAL A 67 24.04 24.28 -27.32
C VAL A 67 24.56 25.53 -28.02
N ASP A 68 24.78 25.41 -29.32
CA ASP A 68 24.91 26.53 -30.25
C ASP A 68 23.50 27.05 -30.60
N PRO A 69 23.09 28.24 -30.13
CA PRO A 69 21.71 28.73 -30.29
C PRO A 69 21.35 29.16 -31.71
N ALA A 70 22.31 29.33 -32.62
CA ALA A 70 22.04 29.71 -34.01
C ALA A 70 22.23 28.55 -35.01
N ARG A 71 22.90 27.45 -34.62
CA ARG A 71 22.83 26.17 -35.34
C ARG A 71 21.78 25.20 -34.78
N ASP A 72 21.23 25.50 -33.61
CA ASP A 72 20.30 24.64 -32.85
C ASP A 72 20.91 23.25 -32.59
N ALA A 73 22.20 23.22 -32.25
CA ALA A 73 23.01 22.01 -32.20
C ALA A 73 23.68 21.81 -30.83
N THR A 74 23.49 20.63 -30.24
CA THR A 74 24.20 20.20 -29.03
C THR A 74 25.67 19.91 -29.34
N LEU A 75 26.58 20.67 -28.72
CA LEU A 75 28.03 20.56 -28.87
C LEU A 75 28.66 19.64 -27.83
N TRP A 76 28.06 19.55 -26.65
CA TRP A 76 28.55 18.76 -25.51
C TRP A 76 27.35 18.32 -24.66
N GLN A 77 27.40 17.11 -24.09
CA GLN A 77 26.42 16.66 -23.10
C GLN A 77 27.04 15.62 -22.15
N ASP A 78 26.58 15.58 -20.90
CA ASP A 78 26.94 14.55 -19.91
C ASP A 78 25.78 14.28 -18.93
N TYR A 79 25.73 13.06 -18.40
CA TYR A 79 24.75 12.56 -17.46
C TYR A 79 25.47 11.74 -16.38
N ARG A 80 25.40 12.18 -15.12
CA ARG A 80 26.02 11.45 -14.00
C ARG A 80 25.07 11.35 -12.82
N ARG A 81 25.09 10.19 -12.15
CA ARG A 81 24.48 10.03 -10.82
C ARG A 81 25.36 10.72 -9.79
N HIS A 82 24.84 11.73 -9.12
CA HIS A 82 25.65 12.56 -8.20
C HIS A 82 25.99 11.87 -6.87
N GLN A 83 25.38 10.72 -6.54
CA GLN A 83 25.64 9.96 -5.31
C GLN A 83 25.69 10.86 -4.06
N THR A 84 24.59 11.57 -3.78
CA THR A 84 24.45 12.58 -2.71
C THR A 84 25.35 13.83 -2.76
N ARG A 85 26.30 13.92 -3.71
CA ARG A 85 27.22 15.05 -3.91
C ARG A 85 26.74 16.01 -5.02
N GLN A 86 25.57 16.64 -4.82
CA GLN A 86 24.92 17.47 -5.87
C GLN A 86 25.78 18.65 -6.31
N ALA A 87 26.26 19.45 -5.35
CA ALA A 87 27.03 20.65 -5.61
C ALA A 87 28.42 20.33 -6.21
N GLU A 88 29.09 19.29 -5.71
CA GLU A 88 30.36 18.82 -6.26
C GLU A 88 30.19 18.26 -7.68
N THR A 89 29.11 17.53 -7.97
CA THR A 89 28.85 17.04 -9.34
C THR A 89 28.56 18.18 -10.30
N VAL A 90 27.86 19.25 -9.86
CA VAL A 90 27.68 20.46 -10.68
C VAL A 90 29.02 21.16 -10.91
N LEU A 91 29.90 21.22 -9.89
CA LEU A 91 31.26 21.75 -10.04
C LEU A 91 32.07 20.95 -11.08
N ASP A 92 32.09 19.61 -10.99
CA ASP A 92 32.76 18.72 -11.94
C ASP A 92 32.28 18.95 -13.38
N PHE A 93 30.97 19.19 -13.57
CA PHE A 93 30.37 19.47 -14.87
C PHE A 93 30.81 20.83 -15.42
N LEU A 94 30.76 21.88 -14.61
CA LEU A 94 31.17 23.23 -15.02
C LEU A 94 32.67 23.27 -15.36
N GLN A 95 33.51 22.61 -14.57
CA GLN A 95 34.94 22.46 -14.87
C GLN A 95 35.19 21.65 -16.15
N ALA A 96 34.42 20.58 -16.40
CA ALA A 96 34.51 19.81 -17.64
C ALA A 96 34.06 20.63 -18.87
N ILE A 97 33.08 21.52 -18.72
CA ILE A 97 32.65 22.45 -19.77
C ILE A 97 33.71 23.53 -20.01
N GLU A 98 34.26 24.16 -18.96
CA GLU A 98 35.36 25.12 -19.11
C GLU A 98 36.59 24.49 -19.80
N ALA A 99 36.92 23.24 -19.46
CA ALA A 99 38.00 22.49 -20.10
C ALA A 99 37.70 22.06 -21.56
N ALA A 100 36.43 21.85 -21.91
CA ALA A 100 36.00 21.50 -23.28
C ALA A 100 35.94 22.73 -24.21
N PHE A 101 35.75 23.93 -23.65
CA PHE A 101 35.63 25.19 -24.40
C PHE A 101 36.61 26.27 -23.91
N PRO A 102 37.94 26.00 -23.85
CA PRO A 102 38.92 26.86 -23.18
C PRO A 102 39.09 28.24 -23.84
N ASP A 103 38.83 28.35 -25.14
CA ASP A 103 38.89 29.60 -25.90
C ASP A 103 37.60 30.45 -25.80
N THR A 104 36.55 29.95 -25.13
CA THR A 104 35.29 30.68 -24.92
C THR A 104 35.35 31.46 -23.61
N PRO A 105 35.33 32.81 -23.62
CA PRO A 105 35.34 33.58 -22.37
C PRO A 105 34.06 33.35 -21.57
N ARG A 106 34.15 33.26 -20.24
CA ARG A 106 33.00 33.02 -19.34
C ARG A 106 31.81 33.97 -19.60
N THR A 107 32.07 35.21 -20.02
CA THR A 107 31.05 36.21 -20.39
C THR A 107 30.22 35.87 -21.63
N ALA A 108 30.72 34.97 -22.48
CA ALA A 108 30.03 34.40 -23.64
C ALA A 108 29.39 33.03 -23.36
N LEU A 109 29.24 32.67 -22.07
CA LEU A 109 28.44 31.52 -21.63
C LEU A 109 27.16 32.04 -20.96
N ARG A 110 26.03 31.43 -21.32
CA ARG A 110 24.70 31.67 -20.72
C ARG A 110 24.20 30.36 -20.13
N LEU A 111 23.84 30.35 -18.86
CA LEU A 111 23.53 29.14 -18.08
C LEU A 111 22.10 29.19 -17.57
N PHE A 112 21.31 28.18 -17.95
CA PHE A 112 19.91 28.04 -17.59
C PHE A 112 19.73 26.71 -16.85
N ALA A 113 19.30 26.79 -15.59
CA ALA A 113 19.29 25.65 -14.69
C ALA A 113 17.87 25.28 -14.26
N THR A 114 17.57 23.99 -14.23
CA THR A 114 16.28 23.42 -13.85
C THR A 114 16.46 22.16 -12.99
N GLY A 115 15.35 21.50 -12.68
CA GLY A 115 15.33 20.36 -11.78
C GLY A 115 15.33 20.78 -10.31
N SER A 116 14.93 19.85 -9.45
CA SER A 116 14.63 20.14 -8.04
C SER A 116 15.81 20.68 -7.21
N GLY A 117 17.07 20.49 -7.65
CA GLY A 117 18.28 20.89 -6.93
C GLY A 117 18.95 22.17 -7.42
N ALA A 118 18.52 22.75 -8.54
CA ALA A 118 19.19 23.90 -9.13
C ALA A 118 19.06 25.17 -8.27
N GLY A 119 17.92 25.36 -7.59
CA GLY A 119 17.61 26.61 -6.88
C GLY A 119 18.59 27.03 -5.79
N ALA A 120 19.33 26.10 -5.18
CA ALA A 120 20.38 26.43 -4.19
C ALA A 120 21.75 26.75 -4.82
N LEU A 121 21.90 26.50 -6.12
CA LEU A 121 23.16 26.62 -6.86
C LEU A 121 23.16 27.76 -7.88
N VAL A 122 21.98 28.18 -8.38
CA VAL A 122 21.86 29.16 -9.47
C VAL A 122 22.61 30.46 -9.21
N ASP A 123 22.46 31.07 -8.04
CA ASP A 123 23.11 32.33 -7.68
C ASP A 123 24.63 32.18 -7.55
N LEU A 124 25.12 31.00 -7.13
CA LEU A 124 26.54 30.71 -6.95
C LEU A 124 27.32 30.62 -8.28
N ILE A 125 26.61 30.36 -9.38
CA ILE A 125 27.19 30.11 -10.71
C ILE A 125 26.69 31.10 -11.78
N GLY A 126 25.78 32.02 -11.44
CA GLY A 126 25.19 32.98 -12.37
C GLY A 126 24.10 32.39 -13.30
N ALA A 127 23.53 31.24 -12.93
CA ALA A 127 22.47 30.63 -13.74
C ALA A 127 21.11 31.33 -13.55
N LYS A 128 20.26 31.30 -14.58
CA LYS A 128 18.83 31.59 -14.44
C LYS A 128 18.07 30.31 -14.11
N PHE A 129 17.29 30.30 -13.03
CA PHE A 129 16.40 29.18 -12.73
C PHE A 129 15.19 29.13 -13.68
N VAL A 130 14.92 27.96 -14.25
CA VAL A 130 13.77 27.68 -15.13
C VAL A 130 12.91 26.59 -14.50
N GLN A 131 11.60 26.80 -14.44
CA GLN A 131 10.68 25.80 -13.88
C GLN A 131 10.59 24.57 -14.81
N GLU A 132 10.80 23.39 -14.25
CA GLU A 132 11.03 22.13 -14.98
C GLU A 132 9.89 21.71 -15.92
N VAL A 133 8.63 21.83 -15.48
CA VAL A 133 7.46 21.52 -16.32
C VAL A 133 7.36 22.48 -17.51
N ASN A 134 7.71 23.76 -17.32
CA ASN A 134 7.78 24.72 -18.41
C ASN A 134 8.93 24.39 -19.38
N ALA A 135 10.12 24.09 -18.86
CA ALA A 135 11.28 23.68 -19.66
C ALA A 135 10.94 22.45 -20.53
N VAL A 136 10.48 21.35 -19.92
CA VAL A 136 10.08 20.14 -20.66
C VAL A 136 8.96 20.44 -21.67
N SER A 137 8.00 21.32 -21.33
CA SER A 137 6.97 21.73 -22.30
C SER A 137 7.55 22.45 -23.51
N LEU A 138 8.51 23.37 -23.32
CA LEU A 138 9.17 24.09 -24.41
C LEU A 138 9.97 23.16 -25.33
N ALA A 139 10.72 22.20 -24.75
CA ALA A 139 11.43 21.20 -25.53
C ALA A 139 10.48 20.32 -26.37
N VAL A 140 9.35 19.91 -25.80
CA VAL A 140 8.34 19.10 -26.52
C VAL A 140 7.62 19.92 -27.59
N GLU A 141 7.25 21.17 -27.32
CA GLU A 141 6.59 22.03 -28.31
C GLU A 141 7.52 22.41 -29.48
N ALA A 142 8.83 22.50 -29.25
CA ALA A 142 9.83 22.75 -30.29
C ALA A 142 10.13 21.50 -31.14
N LEU A 143 10.32 20.33 -30.51
CA LEU A 143 10.81 19.13 -31.19
C LEU A 143 9.71 18.13 -31.63
N TYR A 144 8.58 18.08 -30.93
CA TYR A 144 7.49 17.12 -31.14
C TYR A 144 6.12 17.83 -31.07
N PRO A 145 5.85 18.82 -31.95
CA PRO A 145 4.64 19.64 -31.90
C PRO A 145 3.33 18.85 -32.12
N GLU A 146 3.39 17.62 -32.63
CA GLU A 146 2.27 16.70 -32.80
C GLU A 146 1.88 15.93 -31.52
N VAL A 147 2.76 15.88 -30.51
CA VAL A 147 2.51 15.15 -29.26
C VAL A 147 1.30 15.70 -28.50
N GLN A 148 0.50 14.76 -27.97
CA GLN A 148 -0.72 15.03 -27.20
C GLN A 148 -0.56 14.73 -25.71
N SER A 149 0.41 13.89 -25.33
CA SER A 149 0.71 13.56 -23.93
C SER A 149 2.19 13.29 -23.72
N VAL A 150 2.76 13.83 -22.66
CA VAL A 150 4.14 13.56 -22.22
C VAL A 150 4.09 12.81 -20.91
N VAL A 151 4.92 11.79 -20.77
CA VAL A 151 5.14 11.04 -19.54
C VAL A 151 6.63 11.07 -19.22
N GLU A 152 7.01 11.90 -18.27
CA GLU A 152 8.38 11.96 -17.76
C GLU A 152 8.50 11.18 -16.46
N LEU A 153 9.47 10.26 -16.39
CA LEU A 153 9.76 9.51 -15.17
C LEU A 153 11.13 9.93 -14.63
N GLY A 154 11.13 10.56 -13.45
CA GLY A 154 12.33 11.05 -12.77
C GLY A 154 12.85 10.09 -11.70
N GLY A 155 13.83 10.58 -10.93
CA GLY A 155 14.39 9.88 -9.79
C GLY A 155 13.38 9.77 -8.64
N GLN A 156 12.91 10.90 -8.11
CA GLN A 156 11.92 10.95 -7.03
C GLN A 156 10.54 11.47 -7.45
N ASP A 157 10.37 11.91 -8.71
CA ASP A 157 9.11 12.38 -9.25
C ASP A 157 8.74 11.69 -10.59
N ALA A 158 7.52 11.94 -11.03
CA ALA A 158 6.90 11.49 -12.26
C ALA A 158 5.90 12.57 -12.70
N LYS A 159 5.86 12.88 -13.99
CA LYS A 159 5.11 14.02 -14.53
C LYS A 159 4.32 13.56 -15.76
N ILE A 160 3.03 13.90 -15.81
CA ILE A 160 2.19 13.73 -17.00
C ILE A 160 1.71 15.11 -17.44
N ILE A 161 2.00 15.48 -18.68
CA ILE A 161 1.53 16.73 -19.30
C ILE A 161 0.59 16.37 -20.45
N ILE A 162 -0.68 16.74 -20.32
CA ILE A 162 -1.69 16.50 -21.37
C ILE A 162 -1.95 17.80 -22.13
N TYR A 163 -1.82 17.74 -23.45
CA TYR A 163 -2.07 18.86 -24.34
C TYR A 163 -3.48 18.76 -24.90
N LYS A 164 -4.40 19.59 -24.40
CA LYS A 164 -5.76 19.69 -24.93
C LYS A 164 -5.84 20.78 -25.99
N ASP A 165 -6.07 20.40 -27.22
CA ASP A 165 -6.36 21.34 -28.31
C ASP A 165 -7.66 22.13 -28.03
N LEU A 166 -7.61 23.44 -28.19
CA LEU A 166 -8.75 24.37 -28.11
C LEU A 166 -9.02 25.06 -29.47
N GLY A 167 -8.49 24.52 -30.57
CA GLY A 167 -8.57 25.08 -31.91
C GLY A 167 -7.84 26.42 -32.01
N GLN A 168 -8.54 27.45 -32.48
CA GLN A 168 -7.98 28.81 -32.62
C GLN A 168 -7.49 29.46 -31.31
N ARG A 169 -7.74 28.85 -30.14
CA ARG A 169 -7.22 29.30 -28.84
C ARG A 169 -5.93 28.59 -28.40
N GLY A 170 -5.31 27.79 -29.29
CA GLY A 170 -4.07 27.07 -29.03
C GLY A 170 -4.25 25.83 -28.14
N LYS A 171 -3.12 25.25 -27.69
CA LYS A 171 -3.11 24.08 -26.80
C LYS A 171 -3.18 24.51 -25.33
N LYS A 172 -4.12 23.97 -24.56
CA LYS A 172 -4.12 24.05 -23.10
C LYS A 172 -3.30 22.90 -22.51
N LYS A 173 -2.22 23.26 -21.81
CA LYS A 173 -1.42 22.33 -21.00
C LYS A 173 -2.19 21.96 -19.71
N ILE A 174 -2.25 20.67 -19.40
CA ILE A 174 -2.77 20.14 -18.14
C ILE A 174 -1.65 19.29 -17.51
N PRO A 175 -0.74 19.91 -16.74
CA PRO A 175 0.31 19.19 -16.02
C PRO A 175 -0.24 18.54 -14.76
N SER A 176 0.32 17.38 -14.41
CA SER A 176 0.07 16.65 -13.17
C SER A 176 1.37 15.97 -12.75
N MET A 177 1.73 16.10 -11.48
CA MET A 177 2.95 15.53 -10.91
C MET A 177 2.66 14.96 -9.51
N ASN A 178 3.50 14.04 -9.06
CA ASN A 178 3.46 13.51 -7.70
C ASN A 178 4.27 14.42 -6.75
N ASP A 179 3.57 15.22 -5.95
CA ASP A 179 4.24 16.02 -4.92
C ASP A 179 4.79 15.11 -3.81
N LYS A 180 6.13 14.97 -3.78
CA LYS A 180 6.95 14.38 -2.70
C LYS A 180 6.85 12.86 -2.48
N CYS A 181 5.99 12.12 -3.18
CA CYS A 181 5.94 10.66 -3.05
C CYS A 181 6.71 9.95 -4.18
N ALA A 182 7.92 9.48 -3.90
CA ALA A 182 8.70 8.63 -4.80
C ALA A 182 8.05 7.25 -5.11
N GLY A 183 6.86 6.94 -4.59
CA GLY A 183 6.09 5.78 -5.04
C GLY A 183 5.70 5.93 -6.51
N GLY A 184 6.12 4.99 -7.35
CA GLY A 184 5.91 5.07 -8.80
C GLY A 184 7.04 5.74 -9.59
N THR A 185 8.26 5.86 -9.05
CA THR A 185 9.41 6.57 -9.69
C THR A 185 10.69 5.73 -9.76
N GLY A 186 11.73 6.24 -10.45
CA GLY A 186 13.01 5.54 -10.65
C GLY A 186 13.72 5.12 -9.36
N ALA A 187 13.59 5.88 -8.27
CA ALA A 187 14.16 5.52 -6.97
C ALA A 187 13.53 4.27 -6.32
N VAL A 188 12.34 3.83 -6.76
CA VAL A 188 11.79 2.52 -6.35
C VAL A 188 12.49 1.41 -7.12
N ILE A 189 12.65 1.59 -8.44
CA ILE A 189 13.34 0.64 -9.32
C ILE A 189 14.76 0.39 -8.80
N ASP A 190 15.51 1.44 -8.45
CA ASP A 190 16.86 1.33 -7.89
C ASP A 190 16.92 0.52 -6.57
N LYS A 191 15.95 0.74 -5.66
CA LYS A 191 15.89 0.02 -4.38
C LYS A 191 15.55 -1.44 -4.55
N ILE A 192 14.56 -1.75 -5.40
CA ILE A 192 14.18 -3.12 -5.72
C ILE A 192 15.34 -3.84 -6.42
N ARG A 193 16.00 -3.18 -7.38
CA ARG A 193 17.21 -3.70 -8.04
C ARG A 193 18.28 -4.11 -7.02
N ALA A 194 18.60 -3.22 -6.07
CA ALA A 194 19.57 -3.51 -5.02
C ALA A 194 19.12 -4.64 -4.07
N LYS A 195 17.82 -4.74 -3.76
CA LYS A 195 17.26 -5.77 -2.88
C LYS A 195 17.17 -7.17 -3.54
N LEU A 196 17.00 -7.21 -4.85
CA LEU A 196 17.02 -8.44 -5.66
C LEU A 196 18.44 -8.83 -6.09
N ASP A 197 19.47 -8.12 -5.62
CA ASP A 197 20.88 -8.29 -5.99
C ASP A 197 21.12 -8.28 -7.51
N ILE A 198 20.36 -7.44 -8.23
CA ILE A 198 20.49 -7.29 -9.68
C ILE A 198 21.63 -6.29 -9.97
N PRO A 199 22.64 -6.66 -10.78
CA PRO A 199 23.71 -5.73 -11.16
C PRO A 199 23.16 -4.54 -11.99
N PRO A 200 23.66 -3.31 -11.78
CA PRO A 200 23.23 -2.12 -12.52
C PRO A 200 23.21 -2.28 -14.04
N GLU A 201 24.19 -2.98 -14.59
CA GLU A 201 24.41 -3.25 -16.01
C GLU A 201 23.44 -4.28 -16.61
N VAL A 202 22.82 -5.14 -15.79
CA VAL A 202 21.83 -6.13 -16.23
C VAL A 202 20.45 -5.51 -16.36
N LEU A 203 20.10 -4.59 -15.45
CA LEU A 203 18.77 -3.99 -15.33
C LEU A 203 18.22 -3.38 -16.65
N PRO A 204 18.99 -2.63 -17.47
CA PRO A 204 18.53 -2.12 -18.77
C PRO A 204 17.99 -3.16 -19.74
N GLY A 205 18.54 -4.38 -19.71
CA GLY A 205 18.20 -5.48 -20.61
C GLY A 205 17.14 -6.44 -20.09
N MET A 206 16.56 -6.21 -18.91
CA MET A 206 15.51 -7.07 -18.36
C MET A 206 14.18 -6.82 -19.08
N PRO A 207 13.61 -7.82 -19.78
CA PRO A 207 12.37 -7.64 -20.54
C PRO A 207 11.15 -7.67 -19.62
N TYR A 208 10.07 -7.00 -20.05
CA TYR A 208 8.74 -7.15 -19.48
C TYR A 208 7.95 -8.23 -20.25
N ARG A 209 8.13 -8.31 -21.57
CA ARG A 209 7.51 -9.33 -22.42
C ARG A 209 8.02 -10.73 -22.02
N GLY A 210 7.09 -11.68 -21.90
CA GLY A 210 7.37 -13.08 -21.55
C GLY A 210 7.55 -13.39 -20.05
N GLN A 211 7.52 -12.38 -19.17
CA GLN A 211 7.54 -12.57 -17.72
C GLN A 211 6.14 -12.84 -17.16
N THR A 212 6.07 -13.50 -16.01
CA THR A 212 4.84 -13.72 -15.24
C THR A 212 4.60 -12.54 -14.29
N LEU A 213 3.49 -11.83 -14.47
CA LEU A 213 3.14 -10.70 -13.61
C LEU A 213 2.50 -11.16 -12.29
N HIS A 214 2.93 -10.53 -11.20
CA HIS A 214 2.44 -10.74 -9.85
C HIS A 214 1.89 -9.44 -9.26
N PRO A 215 0.89 -9.51 -8.35
CA PRO A 215 0.42 -8.32 -7.64
C PRO A 215 1.54 -7.73 -6.77
N VAL A 216 1.87 -6.47 -7.05
CA VAL A 216 2.82 -5.63 -6.28
C VAL A 216 2.19 -4.24 -6.16
N ALA A 217 2.25 -3.62 -4.98
CA ALA A 217 1.73 -2.28 -4.78
C ALA A 217 2.50 -1.23 -5.61
N GLY A 218 1.78 -0.37 -6.36
CA GLY A 218 2.39 0.70 -7.18
C GLY A 218 2.51 2.06 -6.48
N LYS A 219 1.63 2.32 -5.50
CA LYS A 219 1.41 3.64 -4.87
C LYS A 219 2.50 4.09 -3.91
N CYS A 220 3.25 3.15 -3.32
CA CYS A 220 4.32 3.44 -2.38
C CYS A 220 5.47 2.46 -2.63
N GLY A 221 6.68 2.98 -2.84
CA GLY A 221 7.85 2.14 -3.05
C GLY A 221 8.16 1.20 -1.87
N VAL A 222 7.69 1.55 -0.67
CA VAL A 222 7.82 0.70 0.52
C VAL A 222 6.88 -0.51 0.46
N PHE A 223 5.59 -0.32 0.15
CA PHE A 223 4.67 -1.45 -0.01
C PHE A 223 5.15 -2.38 -1.14
N ALA A 224 5.61 -1.81 -2.26
CA ALA A 224 6.22 -2.56 -3.36
C ALA A 224 7.40 -3.44 -2.88
N GLU A 225 8.25 -2.88 -2.00
CA GLU A 225 9.41 -3.55 -1.43
C GLU A 225 9.06 -4.67 -0.43
N THR A 226 7.96 -4.53 0.31
CA THR A 226 7.41 -5.59 1.18
C THR A 226 6.81 -6.73 0.34
N ASP A 227 6.00 -6.40 -0.67
CA ASP A 227 5.36 -7.38 -1.55
C ASP A 227 6.43 -8.20 -2.31
N ILE A 228 7.43 -7.52 -2.87
CA ILE A 228 8.53 -8.16 -3.59
C ILE A 228 9.37 -9.05 -2.68
N ASN A 229 9.67 -8.66 -1.44
CA ASN A 229 10.38 -9.55 -0.49
C ASN A 229 9.56 -10.81 -0.16
N SER A 230 8.24 -10.67 0.00
CA SER A 230 7.34 -11.80 0.24
C SER A 230 7.34 -12.78 -0.95
N LEU A 231 7.28 -12.25 -2.18
CA LEU A 231 7.32 -13.05 -3.41
C LEU A 231 8.70 -13.69 -3.64
N GLN A 232 9.80 -12.97 -3.38
CA GLN A 232 11.17 -13.50 -3.45
C GLN A 232 11.36 -14.69 -2.49
N LYS A 233 10.87 -14.57 -1.24
CA LYS A 233 10.86 -15.67 -0.24
C LYS A 233 9.96 -16.84 -0.63
N GLN A 234 8.97 -16.62 -1.51
CA GLN A 234 8.16 -17.67 -2.16
C GLN A 234 8.81 -18.25 -3.43
N GLY A 235 10.08 -17.93 -3.71
CA GLY A 235 10.84 -18.48 -4.83
C GLY A 235 10.50 -17.88 -6.20
N VAL A 236 9.93 -16.67 -6.25
CA VAL A 236 9.63 -15.99 -7.52
C VAL A 236 10.92 -15.45 -8.16
N PRO A 237 11.17 -15.67 -9.47
CA PRO A 237 12.32 -15.15 -10.19
C PRO A 237 12.44 -13.61 -10.18
N ALA A 238 13.66 -13.10 -10.15
CA ALA A 238 13.92 -11.65 -10.18
C ALA A 238 13.37 -10.94 -11.43
N GLY A 239 13.31 -11.63 -12.58
CA GLY A 239 12.69 -11.11 -13.82
C GLY A 239 11.19 -10.83 -13.68
N ASP A 240 10.44 -11.81 -13.17
CA ASP A 240 9.01 -11.68 -12.85
C ASP A 240 8.76 -10.55 -11.86
N LEU A 241 9.60 -10.42 -10.83
CA LEU A 241 9.50 -9.35 -9.82
C LEU A 241 9.74 -7.95 -10.41
N MET A 242 10.71 -7.80 -11.31
CA MET A 242 10.98 -6.53 -12.00
C MET A 242 9.87 -6.16 -12.98
N ALA A 243 9.37 -7.10 -13.77
CA ALA A 243 8.22 -6.87 -14.67
C ALA A 243 6.95 -6.51 -13.90
N SER A 244 6.72 -7.17 -12.75
CA SER A 244 5.62 -6.85 -11.83
C SER A 244 5.73 -5.43 -11.23
N LEU A 245 6.96 -4.98 -10.95
CA LEU A 245 7.21 -3.60 -10.51
C LEU A 245 6.93 -2.59 -11.63
N TYR A 246 7.35 -2.86 -12.87
CA TYR A 246 7.05 -1.97 -14.00
C TYR A 246 5.54 -1.83 -14.23
N GLU A 247 4.80 -2.94 -14.18
CA GLU A 247 3.33 -2.95 -14.24
C GLU A 247 2.71 -2.10 -13.12
N SER A 248 3.16 -2.27 -11.87
CA SER A 248 2.58 -1.52 -10.74
C SER A 248 2.87 -0.02 -10.82
N ILE A 249 4.07 0.36 -11.25
CA ILE A 249 4.46 1.77 -11.50
C ILE A 249 3.56 2.38 -12.58
N ILE A 250 3.35 1.70 -13.70
CA ILE A 250 2.60 2.25 -14.83
C ILE A 250 1.10 2.34 -14.55
N GLN A 251 0.51 1.33 -13.91
CA GLN A 251 -0.88 1.40 -13.45
C GLN A 251 -1.09 2.54 -12.44
N GLN A 252 -0.12 2.79 -11.55
CA GLN A 252 -0.17 3.92 -10.61
C GLN A 252 -0.13 5.27 -11.32
N ASN A 253 0.77 5.44 -12.31
CA ASN A 253 0.86 6.67 -13.10
C ASN A 253 -0.44 6.93 -13.91
N LEU A 254 -0.99 5.90 -14.55
CA LEU A 254 -2.24 5.99 -15.33
C LEU A 254 -3.50 6.20 -14.47
N SER A 255 -3.54 5.68 -13.24
CA SER A 255 -4.70 5.86 -12.35
C SER A 255 -4.69 7.19 -11.60
N VAL A 256 -3.52 7.66 -11.15
CA VAL A 256 -3.41 8.87 -10.30
C VAL A 256 -2.96 10.10 -11.08
N LEU A 257 -1.84 10.03 -11.81
CA LEU A 257 -1.29 11.22 -12.47
C LEU A 257 -2.09 11.65 -13.70
N ALA A 258 -2.71 10.72 -14.43
CA ALA A 258 -3.61 11.08 -15.52
C ALA A 258 -4.91 11.77 -15.04
N ARG A 259 -5.24 11.74 -13.74
CA ARG A 259 -6.46 12.36 -13.17
C ARG A 259 -7.75 11.95 -13.91
N GLY A 260 -7.82 10.69 -14.34
CA GLY A 260 -8.92 10.09 -15.11
C GLY A 260 -8.92 10.42 -16.62
N HIS A 261 -8.00 11.27 -17.10
CA HIS A 261 -7.86 11.55 -18.53
C HIS A 261 -7.31 10.36 -19.32
N THR A 262 -7.68 10.27 -20.59
CA THR A 262 -7.04 9.34 -21.53
C THR A 262 -5.82 10.00 -22.15
N LEU A 263 -4.63 9.43 -21.94
CA LEU A 263 -3.45 9.75 -22.76
C LEU A 263 -3.77 9.31 -24.19
N ARG A 264 -3.81 10.25 -25.13
CA ARG A 264 -4.14 10.00 -26.55
C ARG A 264 -2.88 9.55 -27.32
N PRO A 265 -3.03 8.92 -28.51
CA PRO A 265 -1.91 8.63 -29.41
C PRO A 265 -0.98 9.84 -29.65
N SER A 266 0.28 9.55 -29.98
CA SER A 266 1.42 10.47 -29.87
C SER A 266 1.73 10.81 -28.41
N VAL A 267 2.18 9.77 -27.69
CA VAL A 267 2.70 9.84 -26.32
C VAL A 267 4.22 9.84 -26.33
N LEU A 268 4.83 10.82 -25.66
CA LEU A 268 6.28 10.93 -25.52
C LEU A 268 6.73 10.44 -24.14
N LEU A 269 7.64 9.46 -24.10
CA LEU A 269 8.24 8.93 -22.87
C LEU A 269 9.59 9.60 -22.62
N LEU A 270 9.71 10.32 -21.50
CA LEU A 270 10.89 11.13 -21.14
C LEU A 270 11.51 10.70 -19.80
N GLY A 271 12.74 11.15 -19.54
CA GLY A 271 13.47 10.89 -18.30
C GLY A 271 14.29 9.59 -18.31
N GLY A 272 15.32 9.54 -17.46
CA GLY A 272 16.33 8.48 -17.44
C GLY A 272 15.76 7.05 -17.35
N PRO A 273 14.86 6.72 -16.40
CA PRO A 273 14.16 5.45 -16.37
C PRO A 273 13.49 5.04 -17.70
N ASN A 274 12.81 5.94 -18.40
CA ASN A 274 12.21 5.63 -19.70
C ASN A 274 13.28 5.49 -20.81
N THR A 275 14.40 6.22 -20.71
CA THR A 275 15.55 6.10 -21.63
C THR A 275 16.21 4.73 -21.52
N PHE A 276 16.59 4.34 -20.30
CA PHE A 276 17.52 3.23 -20.07
C PHE A 276 16.87 1.88 -19.80
N LEU A 277 15.55 1.81 -19.51
CA LEU A 277 14.91 0.55 -19.09
C LEU A 277 13.96 0.03 -20.19
N THR A 278 14.46 -0.91 -21.01
CA THR A 278 13.70 -1.47 -22.13
C THR A 278 12.38 -2.13 -21.68
N GLY A 279 12.40 -2.94 -20.63
CA GLY A 279 11.19 -3.55 -20.05
C GLY A 279 10.16 -2.53 -19.54
N LEU A 280 10.59 -1.35 -19.09
CA LEU A 280 9.66 -0.28 -18.68
C LEU A 280 8.96 0.32 -19.91
N GLN A 281 9.69 0.56 -21.00
CA GLN A 281 9.10 1.02 -22.27
C GLN A 281 8.13 -0.02 -22.84
N GLU A 282 8.48 -1.31 -22.81
CA GLU A 282 7.59 -2.41 -23.21
C GLU A 282 6.29 -2.44 -22.40
N CYS A 283 6.38 -2.17 -21.09
CA CYS A 283 5.21 -2.11 -20.20
C CYS A 283 4.33 -0.88 -20.47
N TRP A 284 4.93 0.28 -20.78
CA TRP A 284 4.20 1.49 -21.21
C TRP A 284 3.42 1.21 -22.49
N ARG A 285 4.10 0.62 -23.48
CA ARG A 285 3.54 0.17 -24.75
C ARG A 285 2.34 -0.75 -24.53
N HIS A 286 2.52 -1.82 -23.76
CA HIS A 286 1.45 -2.76 -23.43
C HIS A 286 0.21 -2.06 -22.83
N ASN A 287 0.41 -1.21 -21.83
CA ASN A 287 -0.67 -0.58 -21.09
C ASN A 287 -1.40 0.53 -21.87
N LEU A 288 -0.69 1.31 -22.67
CA LEU A 288 -1.31 2.34 -23.53
C LEU A 288 -2.12 1.72 -24.66
N LYS A 289 -1.61 0.67 -25.33
CA LYS A 289 -2.40 -0.11 -26.32
C LYS A 289 -3.70 -0.64 -25.70
N ALA A 290 -3.61 -1.26 -24.53
CA ALA A 290 -4.78 -1.78 -23.81
C ALA A 290 -5.77 -0.67 -23.42
N LEU A 291 -5.27 0.50 -22.99
CA LEU A 291 -6.10 1.67 -22.64
C LEU A 291 -6.85 2.24 -23.86
N TRP A 292 -6.18 2.36 -25.01
CA TRP A 292 -6.80 2.85 -26.25
C TRP A 292 -7.88 1.90 -26.77
N GLN A 293 -7.62 0.59 -26.73
CA GLN A 293 -8.61 -0.44 -27.04
C GLN A 293 -9.80 -0.41 -26.06
N GLU A 294 -9.55 -0.33 -24.74
CA GLU A 294 -10.60 -0.26 -23.71
C GLU A 294 -11.50 0.97 -23.86
N ARG A 295 -10.92 2.11 -24.26
CA ARG A 295 -11.64 3.39 -24.42
C ARG A 295 -12.06 3.71 -25.87
N ASN A 296 -11.89 2.76 -26.80
CA ASN A 296 -12.21 2.93 -28.23
C ASN A 296 -11.60 4.21 -28.83
N VAL A 297 -10.33 4.46 -28.53
CA VAL A 297 -9.58 5.60 -29.06
C VAL A 297 -9.08 5.26 -30.47
N ALA A 298 -9.54 6.03 -31.46
CA ALA A 298 -9.01 5.94 -32.81
C ALA A 298 -7.53 6.35 -32.85
N LEU A 299 -6.73 5.60 -33.59
CA LEU A 299 -5.37 5.98 -33.98
C LEU A 299 -5.44 7.05 -35.09
N PRO A 300 -4.42 7.91 -35.24
CA PRO A 300 -4.30 8.84 -36.37
C PRO A 300 -4.28 8.11 -37.72
N ASP A 301 -3.55 6.99 -37.83
CA ASP A 301 -3.64 6.03 -38.92
C ASP A 301 -4.34 4.75 -38.41
N PRO A 302 -5.53 4.38 -38.94
CA PRO A 302 -6.21 3.15 -38.58
C PRO A 302 -5.47 1.84 -38.91
N GLU A 303 -4.49 1.87 -39.82
CA GLU A 303 -3.70 0.69 -40.23
C GLU A 303 -2.29 0.63 -39.62
N GLY A 304 -1.82 1.71 -38.97
CA GLY A 304 -0.50 1.80 -38.33
C GLY A 304 -0.39 0.99 -37.02
N ASP A 305 0.84 0.66 -36.59
CA ASP A 305 1.04 0.00 -35.30
C ASP A 305 0.83 1.01 -34.15
N PRO A 306 -0.02 0.72 -33.15
CA PRO A 306 -0.08 1.50 -31.93
C PRO A 306 1.28 1.79 -31.23
N ASP A 307 2.32 0.95 -31.42
CA ASP A 307 3.66 1.21 -30.87
C ASP A 307 4.34 2.44 -31.49
N ASP A 308 4.06 2.77 -32.76
CA ASP A 308 4.62 3.93 -33.46
C ASP A 308 4.18 5.26 -32.82
N TYR A 309 3.06 5.23 -32.11
CA TYR A 309 2.50 6.37 -31.36
C TYR A 309 3.04 6.49 -29.92
N ILE A 310 4.04 5.69 -29.54
CA ILE A 310 4.63 5.66 -28.19
C ILE A 310 6.15 5.84 -28.31
N ILE A 311 6.54 7.10 -28.37
CA ILE A 311 7.86 7.57 -28.80
C ILE A 311 8.77 7.70 -27.57
N THR A 312 10.00 7.21 -27.66
CA THR A 312 11.08 7.46 -26.68
C THR A 312 12.25 8.06 -27.44
N PRO A 313 12.52 9.37 -27.33
CA PRO A 313 13.65 10.02 -27.98
C PRO A 313 15.00 9.45 -27.55
N GLU A 314 16.00 9.49 -28.42
CA GLU A 314 17.35 8.95 -28.11
C GLU A 314 18.06 9.68 -26.96
N ASN A 315 17.71 10.96 -26.72
CA ASN A 315 18.22 11.80 -25.61
C ASN A 315 17.08 12.18 -24.63
N ALA A 316 16.13 11.26 -24.39
CA ALA A 316 14.92 11.48 -23.58
C ALA A 316 15.18 11.96 -22.14
N GLU A 317 16.36 11.73 -21.59
CA GLU A 317 16.77 12.21 -20.27
C GLU A 317 17.14 13.70 -20.24
N TYR A 318 17.50 14.31 -21.36
CA TYR A 318 18.01 15.69 -21.44
C TYR A 318 16.93 16.77 -21.67
N PHE A 319 15.67 16.39 -21.87
CA PHE A 319 14.59 17.30 -22.27
C PHE A 319 14.39 18.50 -21.33
N ALA A 320 14.55 18.32 -20.02
CA ALA A 320 14.46 19.41 -19.05
C ALA A 320 15.61 20.43 -19.25
N ALA A 321 16.85 19.97 -19.43
CA ALA A 321 18.00 20.83 -19.68
C ALA A 321 17.90 21.54 -21.05
N LEU A 322 17.42 20.85 -22.08
CA LEU A 322 17.22 21.43 -23.42
C LEU A 322 16.11 22.50 -23.39
N GLY A 323 15.04 22.20 -22.67
CA GLY A 323 13.98 23.15 -22.37
C GLY A 323 14.46 24.41 -21.66
N ALA A 324 15.45 24.28 -20.77
CA ALA A 324 16.07 25.42 -20.10
C ALA A 324 16.88 26.29 -21.08
N THR A 325 17.60 25.70 -22.06
CA THR A 325 18.25 26.49 -23.13
C THR A 325 17.25 27.14 -24.08
N LEU A 326 16.13 26.47 -24.40
CA LEU A 326 15.08 27.05 -25.26
C LEU A 326 14.34 28.22 -24.58
N PHE A 327 14.12 28.13 -23.27
CA PHE A 327 13.65 29.25 -22.45
C PHE A 327 14.67 30.40 -22.49
N GLY A 328 15.95 30.10 -22.27
CA GLY A 328 17.02 31.08 -22.34
C GLY A 328 17.10 31.82 -23.68
N ARG A 329 16.93 31.10 -24.79
CA ARG A 329 16.89 31.68 -26.15
C ARG A 329 15.71 32.66 -26.37
N GLN A 330 14.61 32.49 -25.64
CA GLN A 330 13.50 33.45 -25.68
C GLN A 330 13.80 34.68 -24.81
N GLU A 331 14.31 34.48 -23.60
CA GLU A 331 14.51 35.57 -22.63
C GLU A 331 15.76 36.43 -22.92
N VAL A 332 16.82 35.88 -23.53
CA VAL A 332 18.03 36.66 -23.89
C VAL A 332 17.72 37.76 -24.93
N ALA A 333 16.68 37.58 -25.73
CA ALA A 333 16.19 38.61 -26.65
C ALA A 333 15.57 39.82 -25.93
N ASP A 334 15.06 39.63 -24.71
CA ASP A 334 14.46 40.67 -23.86
C ASP A 334 15.44 41.20 -22.79
N ASP A 335 16.38 40.37 -22.30
CA ASP A 335 17.43 40.72 -21.33
C ASP A 335 18.77 40.04 -21.69
N ALA A 336 19.67 40.79 -22.32
CA ALA A 336 20.98 40.28 -22.78
C ALA A 336 21.94 39.86 -21.64
N ASP A 337 21.67 40.23 -20.39
CA ASP A 337 22.46 39.88 -19.21
C ASP A 337 21.91 38.66 -18.43
N ILE A 338 20.71 38.17 -18.79
CA ILE A 338 20.06 37.04 -18.09
C ILE A 338 20.92 35.76 -18.13
N GLY A 339 21.09 35.11 -16.98
CA GLY A 339 21.80 33.83 -16.89
C GLY A 339 23.27 33.88 -17.29
N ARG A 340 23.93 35.04 -17.24
CA ARG A 340 25.37 35.15 -17.54
C ARG A 340 26.20 34.34 -16.53
N TYR A 341 26.96 33.37 -17.03
CA TYR A 341 27.77 32.49 -16.19
C TYR A 341 28.88 33.25 -15.45
N HIS A 342 28.99 33.04 -14.13
CA HIS A 342 29.92 33.75 -13.26
C HIS A 342 31.25 33.02 -13.02
N GLY A 343 31.37 31.75 -13.40
CA GLY A 343 32.50 30.89 -13.04
C GLY A 343 32.21 29.98 -11.84
N THR A 344 33.15 29.10 -11.51
CA THR A 344 33.02 28.14 -10.41
C THR A 344 33.48 28.66 -9.05
N ASP A 345 34.17 29.80 -8.99
CA ASP A 345 34.97 30.22 -7.84
C ASP A 345 34.14 30.38 -6.55
N LEU A 346 32.93 30.93 -6.65
CA LEU A 346 32.01 31.09 -5.53
C LEU A 346 31.40 29.75 -5.07
N LEU A 347 31.17 28.81 -5.99
CA LEU A 347 30.72 27.45 -5.67
C LEU A 347 31.84 26.66 -4.95
N CYS A 348 33.09 26.78 -5.40
CA CYS A 348 34.26 26.22 -4.71
C CYS A 348 34.38 26.77 -3.28
N TRP A 349 34.32 28.10 -3.13
CA TRP A 349 34.40 28.74 -1.81
C TRP A 349 33.26 28.29 -0.87
N GLN A 350 32.03 28.18 -1.39
CA GLN A 350 30.88 27.69 -0.62
C GLN A 350 31.05 26.21 -0.19
N LEU A 351 31.63 25.39 -1.08
CA LEU A 351 31.96 23.99 -0.79
C LEU A 351 33.09 23.83 0.24
N GLU A 352 34.07 24.74 0.28
CA GLU A 352 35.19 24.66 1.24
C GLU A 352 34.87 25.31 2.59
N HIS A 353 34.25 26.49 2.58
CA HIS A 353 34.10 27.37 3.75
C HIS A 353 32.63 27.61 4.16
N GLY A 354 31.69 27.55 3.21
CA GLY A 354 30.28 27.88 3.42
C GLY A 354 29.45 26.84 4.19
N ARG A 355 29.89 25.57 4.28
CA ARG A 355 29.12 24.44 4.85
C ARG A 355 28.65 24.61 6.31
N ARG A 356 29.27 25.49 7.10
CA ARG A 356 28.81 25.83 8.46
C ARG A 356 27.87 27.05 8.49
N ALA A 357 28.00 27.98 7.55
CA ALA A 357 27.17 29.19 7.47
C ALA A 357 25.85 28.96 6.71
N ALA A 358 25.82 28.04 5.75
CA ALA A 358 24.61 27.63 5.02
C ALA A 358 23.59 26.84 5.89
N ARG A 359 23.99 26.45 7.10
CA ARG A 359 23.12 25.82 8.11
C ARG A 359 22.19 26.87 8.72
N GLY A 360 21.07 27.14 8.05
CA GLY A 360 20.01 28.00 8.58
C GLY A 360 19.44 27.49 9.91
N GLU A 361 18.53 28.26 10.51
CA GLU A 361 18.03 28.08 11.90
C GLU A 361 17.28 26.75 12.20
N GLY A 362 17.15 25.84 11.23
CA GLY A 362 16.40 24.58 11.35
C GLY A 362 17.17 23.36 11.89
N GLY A 363 18.31 23.56 12.56
CA GLY A 363 19.13 22.49 13.15
C GLY A 363 19.18 22.57 14.67
N ARG A 364 19.15 21.42 15.36
CA ARG A 364 19.36 21.38 16.81
C ARG A 364 20.86 21.56 17.10
N ARG A 365 21.21 22.48 18.00
CA ARG A 365 22.57 22.58 18.54
C ARG A 365 22.81 21.38 19.47
N GLY A 366 23.87 20.61 19.21
CA GLY A 366 24.17 19.34 19.89
C GLY A 366 23.69 18.12 19.10
N GLY A 367 24.47 17.04 19.16
CA GLY A 367 24.14 15.73 18.57
C GLY A 367 23.21 14.89 19.44
N LEU A 368 23.37 13.56 19.37
CA LEU A 368 22.62 12.57 20.17
C LEU A 368 23.00 12.57 21.67
N ALA A 369 24.16 13.13 22.01
CA ALA A 369 24.61 13.39 23.37
C ALA A 369 25.13 14.83 23.45
N ALA A 370 25.00 15.48 24.61
CA ALA A 370 25.50 16.83 24.84
C ALA A 370 27.03 16.89 25.04
N GLY A 371 27.67 15.75 25.29
CA GLY A 371 29.12 15.61 25.44
C GLY A 371 29.53 14.17 25.75
N THR A 372 30.83 13.93 25.91
CA THR A 372 31.40 12.59 26.17
C THR A 372 30.91 12.01 27.49
N GLU A 373 30.79 12.80 28.55
CA GLU A 373 30.33 12.31 29.87
C GLU A 373 28.90 11.73 29.83
N GLU A 374 27.98 12.37 29.08
CA GLU A 374 26.61 11.85 28.90
C GLU A 374 26.62 10.57 28.06
N LEU A 375 27.45 10.53 27.01
CA LEU A 375 27.60 9.36 26.15
C LEU A 375 28.16 8.17 26.93
N ASP A 376 29.22 8.37 27.72
CA ASP A 376 29.85 7.32 28.54
C ASP A 376 28.88 6.80 29.61
N ALA A 377 28.12 7.68 30.26
CA ALA A 377 27.08 7.28 31.22
C ALA A 377 25.96 6.46 30.55
N PHE A 378 25.49 6.87 29.37
CA PHE A 378 24.50 6.11 28.60
C PHE A 378 25.06 4.75 28.13
N LEU A 379 26.30 4.71 27.65
CA LEU A 379 26.96 3.48 27.21
C LEU A 379 27.19 2.54 28.40
N HIS A 380 27.47 3.06 29.60
CA HIS A 380 27.56 2.25 30.81
C HIS A 380 26.20 1.63 31.21
N GLU A 381 25.11 2.38 31.06
CA GLU A 381 23.75 1.93 31.42
C GLU A 381 23.15 0.94 30.40
N PHE A 382 23.33 1.18 29.10
CA PHE A 382 22.57 0.48 28.04
C PHE A 382 23.38 -0.39 27.09
N ARG A 383 24.72 -0.39 27.13
CA ARG A 383 25.51 -1.34 26.33
C ARG A 383 25.29 -2.76 26.88
N PRO A 384 24.77 -3.70 26.09
CA PRO A 384 24.54 -5.06 26.58
C PRO A 384 25.85 -5.71 27.02
N GLU A 385 25.83 -6.41 28.16
CA GLU A 385 26.98 -7.21 28.61
C GLU A 385 27.40 -8.21 27.52
N PRO A 386 28.71 -8.41 27.28
CA PRO A 386 29.20 -9.47 26.41
C PRO A 386 28.71 -10.85 26.87
N TRP A 387 27.78 -11.45 26.12
CA TRP A 387 27.29 -12.79 26.42
C TRP A 387 28.41 -13.81 26.27
N GLN A 388 28.61 -14.62 27.30
CA GLN A 388 29.55 -15.74 27.30
C GLN A 388 28.82 -17.02 26.83
N PRO A 389 29.31 -17.70 25.78
CA PRO A 389 28.78 -19.00 25.36
C PRO A 389 28.94 -20.06 26.46
N ALA A 390 28.07 -21.07 26.46
CA ALA A 390 28.26 -22.23 27.33
C ALA A 390 29.52 -23.01 26.92
N THR A 391 30.38 -23.34 27.89
CA THR A 391 31.52 -24.24 27.67
C THR A 391 31.10 -25.69 27.77
N PHE A 392 31.30 -26.45 26.70
CA PHE A 392 31.04 -27.90 26.65
C PHE A 392 32.32 -28.69 26.94
N ARG A 393 32.17 -29.94 27.39
CA ARG A 393 33.28 -30.86 27.68
C ARG A 393 33.36 -31.99 26.65
N PRO A 394 34.56 -32.48 26.29
CA PRO A 394 34.71 -33.67 25.46
C PRO A 394 33.92 -34.86 26.01
N GLY A 395 33.12 -35.51 25.17
CA GLY A 395 32.25 -36.63 25.55
C GLY A 395 30.95 -36.26 26.27
N GLN A 396 30.68 -34.98 26.53
CA GLN A 396 29.40 -34.53 27.09
C GLN A 396 28.26 -34.74 26.10
N MET A 397 27.13 -35.26 26.56
CA MET A 397 25.85 -35.16 25.84
C MET A 397 25.17 -33.85 26.25
N VAL A 398 24.95 -32.96 25.28
CA VAL A 398 24.23 -31.70 25.45
C VAL A 398 22.79 -31.92 24.97
N GLU A 399 21.84 -31.91 25.89
CA GLU A 399 20.41 -31.96 25.55
C GLU A 399 19.86 -30.54 25.44
N ALA A 400 19.27 -30.19 24.28
CA ALA A 400 18.85 -28.83 24.00
C ALA A 400 17.58 -28.74 23.12
N PHE A 401 16.89 -27.60 23.20
CA PHE A 401 15.83 -27.18 22.29
C PHE A 401 16.43 -26.27 21.22
N LEU A 402 16.05 -26.50 19.97
CA LEU A 402 16.46 -25.68 18.82
C LEU A 402 15.38 -24.63 18.53
N GLY A 403 15.71 -23.36 18.64
CA GLY A 403 14.86 -22.26 18.19
C GLY A 403 15.41 -21.65 16.91
N ILE A 404 14.58 -21.48 15.88
CA ILE A 404 14.94 -20.80 14.63
C ILE A 404 13.96 -19.64 14.37
N ASP A 405 14.49 -18.46 14.08
CA ASP A 405 13.72 -17.31 13.55
C ASP A 405 14.15 -17.03 12.11
N GLY A 406 13.26 -17.35 11.16
CA GLY A 406 13.41 -17.07 9.73
C GLY A 406 12.83 -15.71 9.34
N GLY A 407 13.43 -14.64 9.88
CA GLY A 407 12.94 -13.26 9.78
C GLY A 407 12.99 -12.63 8.38
N SER A 408 12.47 -11.41 8.26
CA SER A 408 12.36 -10.64 7.01
C SER A 408 13.71 -10.26 6.39
N THR A 409 14.71 -9.94 7.21
CA THR A 409 16.07 -9.50 6.83
C THR A 409 17.20 -10.38 7.35
N SER A 410 16.91 -11.32 8.25
CA SER A 410 17.92 -12.07 9.00
C SER A 410 17.35 -13.35 9.57
N THR A 411 18.16 -14.41 9.48
CA THR A 411 17.89 -15.72 10.09
C THR A 411 18.73 -15.87 11.35
N LYS A 412 18.12 -16.34 12.43
CA LYS A 412 18.79 -16.57 13.72
C LYS A 412 18.44 -17.94 14.26
N GLY A 413 19.34 -18.48 15.06
CA GLY A 413 19.08 -19.71 15.80
C GLY A 413 19.70 -19.70 17.18
N VAL A 414 19.09 -20.44 18.09
CA VAL A 414 19.59 -20.67 19.45
C VAL A 414 19.48 -22.15 19.84
N LEU A 415 20.41 -22.61 20.66
CA LEU A 415 20.26 -23.83 21.46
C LEU A 415 19.96 -23.43 22.90
N MET A 416 18.94 -24.04 23.49
CA MET A 416 18.46 -23.74 24.85
C MET A 416 18.40 -25.02 25.69
N ASP A 417 18.81 -24.99 26.96
CA ASP A 417 18.73 -26.16 27.84
C ASP A 417 17.30 -26.42 28.41
N THR A 418 17.19 -27.43 29.27
CA THR A 418 15.95 -27.82 29.94
C THR A 418 15.40 -26.79 30.93
N ASP A 419 16.25 -25.87 31.42
CA ASP A 419 15.89 -24.84 32.39
C ASP A 419 15.55 -23.49 31.71
N GLY A 420 16.02 -23.30 30.48
CA GLY A 420 15.76 -22.13 29.63
C GLY A 420 16.95 -21.22 29.39
N GLN A 421 18.17 -21.65 29.70
CA GLN A 421 19.37 -20.86 29.42
C GLN A 421 19.82 -21.08 27.98
N VAL A 422 20.26 -20.00 27.34
CA VAL A 422 20.80 -20.04 25.96
C VAL A 422 22.24 -20.55 26.00
N LEU A 423 22.46 -21.72 25.43
CA LEU A 423 23.76 -22.39 25.37
C LEU A 423 24.62 -21.89 24.22
N ALA A 424 24.02 -21.79 23.03
CA ALA A 424 24.65 -21.40 21.78
C ALA A 424 23.73 -20.49 20.97
N LYS A 425 24.29 -19.60 20.15
CA LYS A 425 23.51 -18.73 19.25
C LYS A 425 24.21 -18.53 17.91
N ALA A 426 23.44 -18.25 16.88
CA ALA A 426 23.93 -17.89 15.55
C ALA A 426 23.00 -16.85 14.90
N TYR A 427 23.60 -15.93 14.14
CA TYR A 427 22.91 -14.84 13.46
C TYR A 427 23.48 -14.67 12.05
N ARG A 428 22.62 -14.44 11.06
CA ARG A 428 23.00 -14.25 9.65
C ARG A 428 22.03 -13.26 8.97
N LEU A 429 22.56 -12.30 8.21
CA LEU A 429 21.77 -11.48 7.29
C LEU A 429 21.29 -12.33 6.11
N SER A 430 20.00 -12.27 5.81
CA SER A 430 19.39 -13.22 4.87
C SER A 430 19.83 -12.96 3.43
N GLN A 431 20.15 -14.03 2.70
CA GLN A 431 20.54 -13.99 1.29
C GLN A 431 19.35 -14.35 0.38
N GLY A 432 18.14 -13.93 0.76
CA GLY A 432 16.89 -14.17 0.04
C GLY A 432 16.29 -15.57 0.24
N ASN A 433 17.10 -16.63 0.45
CA ASN A 433 16.60 -17.98 0.66
C ASN A 433 16.59 -18.43 2.14
N PRO A 434 15.41 -18.61 2.77
CA PRO A 434 15.31 -18.95 4.18
C PRO A 434 15.75 -20.38 4.51
N ILE A 435 15.70 -21.32 3.56
CA ILE A 435 16.11 -22.71 3.79
C ILE A 435 17.63 -22.77 3.88
N ALA A 436 18.34 -22.25 2.87
CA ALA A 436 19.80 -22.21 2.85
C ALA A 436 20.39 -21.43 4.05
N ASP A 437 19.81 -20.27 4.38
CA ASP A 437 20.20 -19.51 5.57
C ASP A 437 20.01 -20.32 6.87
N THR A 438 18.96 -21.16 6.96
CA THR A 438 18.69 -22.00 8.13
C THR A 438 19.63 -23.19 8.24
N VAL A 439 19.98 -23.85 7.13
CA VAL A 439 20.95 -24.95 7.10
C VAL A 439 22.29 -24.49 7.67
N GLU A 440 22.77 -23.31 7.25
CA GLU A 440 24.02 -22.75 7.77
C GLU A 440 23.93 -22.34 9.25
N ILE A 441 22.79 -21.80 9.70
CA ILE A 441 22.55 -21.50 11.11
C ILE A 441 22.60 -22.78 11.97
N ILE A 442 21.96 -23.87 11.54
CA ILE A 442 22.00 -25.16 12.23
C ILE A 442 23.43 -25.70 12.30
N ASP A 443 24.19 -25.60 11.19
CA ASP A 443 25.58 -26.06 11.16
C ASP A 443 26.50 -25.22 12.07
N ARG A 444 26.36 -23.88 12.06
CA ARG A 444 27.07 -22.98 12.98
C ARG A 444 26.78 -23.28 14.46
N LEU A 445 25.54 -23.64 14.80
CA LEU A 445 25.15 -24.04 16.16
C LEU A 445 25.70 -25.41 16.55
N HIS A 446 25.67 -26.39 15.63
CA HIS A 446 26.24 -27.71 15.87
C HIS A 446 27.75 -27.63 16.08
N ARG A 447 28.50 -26.87 15.25
CA ARG A 447 29.96 -26.70 15.39
C ARG A 447 30.35 -26.14 16.75
N GLN A 448 29.61 -25.16 17.30
CA GLN A 448 29.85 -24.64 18.65
C GLN A 448 29.83 -25.71 19.76
N VAL A 449 29.14 -26.83 19.55
CA VAL A 449 29.12 -27.99 20.47
C VAL A 449 30.15 -29.05 20.06
N ALA A 450 30.19 -29.40 18.77
CA ALA A 450 31.02 -30.47 18.23
C ALA A 450 32.53 -30.16 18.27
N ASP A 451 32.92 -28.91 18.04
CA ASP A 451 34.34 -28.48 18.06
C ASP A 451 34.93 -28.56 19.48
N ALA A 452 34.09 -28.57 20.52
CA ALA A 452 34.45 -28.84 21.92
C ALA A 452 34.48 -30.35 22.26
N GLY A 453 34.27 -31.23 21.28
CA GLY A 453 34.23 -32.69 21.44
C GLY A 453 32.96 -33.22 22.11
N ALA A 454 31.90 -32.41 22.21
CA ALA A 454 30.62 -32.80 22.80
C ALA A 454 29.62 -33.27 21.72
N ALA A 455 28.65 -34.10 22.12
CA ALA A 455 27.53 -34.53 21.29
C ALA A 455 26.28 -33.70 21.58
N LEU A 456 25.49 -33.39 20.56
CA LEU A 456 24.27 -32.59 20.66
C LEU A 456 23.02 -33.45 20.38
N LYS A 457 22.06 -33.45 21.32
CA LYS A 457 20.76 -34.09 21.19
C LYS A 457 19.66 -33.04 21.27
N ILE A 458 18.85 -32.94 20.21
CA ILE A 458 17.70 -32.04 20.17
C ILE A 458 16.49 -32.71 20.84
N LEU A 459 15.90 -32.04 21.83
CA LEU A 459 14.70 -32.48 22.57
C LEU A 459 13.40 -31.95 21.94
N GLY A 460 13.48 -30.84 21.21
CA GLY A 460 12.36 -30.20 20.52
C GLY A 460 12.85 -29.04 19.65
N THR A 461 12.13 -28.75 18.56
CA THR A 461 12.46 -27.68 17.62
C THR A 461 11.27 -26.74 17.43
N GLY A 462 11.50 -25.44 17.60
CA GLY A 462 10.54 -24.38 17.32
C GLY A 462 11.01 -23.47 16.19
N THR A 463 10.07 -23.04 15.36
CA THR A 463 10.29 -22.08 14.26
C THR A 463 9.44 -20.83 14.45
N THR A 464 9.95 -19.67 14.02
CA THR A 464 9.21 -18.40 14.00
C THR A 464 9.69 -17.49 12.86
N GLY A 465 9.16 -16.27 12.79
CA GLY A 465 9.42 -15.29 11.74
C GLY A 465 8.66 -15.58 10.44
N TYR A 466 9.01 -14.84 9.39
CA TYR A 466 8.32 -14.87 8.08
C TYR A 466 8.36 -16.24 7.40
N ALA A 467 9.40 -17.04 7.64
CA ALA A 467 9.57 -18.36 7.03
C ALA A 467 9.05 -19.52 7.90
N LYS A 468 8.38 -19.27 9.05
CA LYS A 468 8.00 -20.30 10.03
C LYS A 468 7.32 -21.53 9.40
N ASP A 469 6.34 -21.33 8.51
CA ASP A 469 5.52 -22.41 7.94
C ASP A 469 6.37 -23.31 7.01
N ILE A 470 7.24 -22.68 6.20
CA ILE A 470 8.18 -23.38 5.32
C ILE A 470 9.21 -24.14 6.14
N LEU A 471 9.84 -23.49 7.13
CA LEU A 471 10.85 -24.12 7.98
C LEU A 471 10.27 -25.24 8.85
N GLN A 472 9.01 -25.13 9.28
CA GLN A 472 8.31 -26.22 9.97
C GLN A 472 8.15 -27.44 9.07
N GLY A 473 7.71 -27.25 7.82
CA GLY A 473 7.58 -28.32 6.84
C GLY A 473 8.91 -28.99 6.49
N VAL A 474 9.96 -28.19 6.25
CA VAL A 474 11.31 -28.64 5.88
C VAL A 474 11.99 -29.41 7.03
N LEU A 475 12.00 -28.83 8.24
CA LEU A 475 12.73 -29.39 9.38
C LEU A 475 11.93 -30.43 10.17
N LYS A 476 10.62 -30.58 9.88
CA LYS A 476 9.63 -31.22 10.76
C LYS A 476 9.69 -30.64 12.17
N ALA A 477 9.67 -29.30 12.26
CA ALA A 477 9.71 -28.62 13.55
C ALA A 477 8.39 -28.83 14.33
N ASP A 478 8.51 -28.99 15.64
CA ASP A 478 7.38 -29.34 16.51
C ASP A 478 6.36 -28.20 16.60
N THR A 479 6.79 -26.96 16.42
CA THR A 479 5.92 -25.78 16.44
C THR A 479 6.36 -24.68 15.48
N ALA A 480 5.39 -23.99 14.89
CA ALA A 480 5.54 -22.76 14.10
C ALA A 480 4.88 -21.60 14.85
N LEU A 481 5.63 -20.99 15.77
CA LEU A 481 5.14 -19.94 16.65
C LEU A 481 5.06 -18.60 15.92
N VAL A 482 4.01 -17.83 16.17
CA VAL A 482 3.90 -16.45 15.66
C VAL A 482 4.95 -15.57 16.35
N GLU A 483 5.64 -14.73 15.58
CA GLU A 483 6.78 -13.93 16.04
C GLU A 483 6.44 -12.99 17.20
N THR A 484 5.25 -12.39 17.21
CA THR A 484 4.70 -11.60 18.34
C THR A 484 4.69 -12.40 19.64
N VAL A 485 4.21 -13.64 19.59
CA VAL A 485 4.16 -14.54 20.75
C VAL A 485 5.57 -14.95 21.15
N ALA A 486 6.44 -15.29 20.19
CA ALA A 486 7.83 -15.66 20.45
C ALA A 486 8.59 -14.54 21.18
N HIS A 487 8.52 -13.32 20.64
CA HIS A 487 9.13 -12.13 21.23
C HIS A 487 8.55 -11.78 22.61
N THR A 488 7.26 -12.02 22.84
CA THR A 488 6.63 -11.86 24.17
C THR A 488 7.13 -12.91 25.16
N GLN A 489 7.23 -14.18 24.74
CA GLN A 489 7.71 -15.27 25.60
C GLN A 489 9.18 -15.08 26.00
N ALA A 490 10.05 -14.70 25.05
CA ALA A 490 11.45 -14.40 25.36
C ALA A 490 11.58 -13.22 26.32
N CYS A 491 10.80 -12.15 26.10
CA CYS A 491 10.78 -10.99 26.99
C CYS A 491 10.35 -11.38 28.41
N LEU A 492 9.21 -12.06 28.58
CA LEU A 492 8.70 -12.46 29.90
C LEU A 492 9.55 -13.51 30.61
N HIS A 493 10.38 -14.28 29.89
CA HIS A 493 11.32 -15.23 30.47
C HIS A 493 12.53 -14.54 31.13
N HIS A 494 12.95 -13.38 30.62
CA HIS A 494 14.08 -12.62 31.17
C HIS A 494 13.68 -11.39 32.01
N TYR A 495 12.50 -10.81 31.74
CA TYR A 495 12.03 -9.56 32.33
C TYR A 495 10.57 -9.72 32.81
N ALA A 496 10.41 -10.16 34.05
CA ALA A 496 9.11 -10.21 34.72
C ALA A 496 8.48 -8.81 34.82
N ASP A 497 7.15 -8.78 34.91
CA ASP A 497 6.32 -7.59 35.10
C ASP A 497 6.54 -6.49 34.04
N THR A 498 6.92 -6.90 32.82
CA THR A 498 7.05 -5.99 31.67
C THR A 498 5.67 -5.47 31.25
N ASP A 499 5.55 -4.15 31.04
CA ASP A 499 4.32 -3.52 30.53
C ASP A 499 4.33 -3.40 28.99
N VAL A 500 5.48 -3.09 28.40
CA VAL A 500 5.59 -2.82 26.96
C VAL A 500 6.83 -3.49 26.36
N VAL A 501 6.60 -4.35 25.37
CA VAL A 501 7.64 -4.92 24.53
C VAL A 501 7.76 -4.09 23.24
N VAL A 502 8.97 -3.60 22.95
CA VAL A 502 9.28 -2.76 21.78
C VAL A 502 10.26 -3.51 20.89
N ASP A 503 9.73 -4.33 19.98
CA ASP A 503 10.52 -5.05 18.99
C ASP A 503 10.67 -4.21 17.70
N VAL A 504 11.91 -3.84 17.37
CA VAL A 504 12.22 -3.08 16.15
C VAL A 504 13.11 -3.95 15.25
N GLY A 505 12.45 -4.67 14.35
CA GLY A 505 13.08 -5.52 13.34
C GLY A 505 13.67 -4.73 12.18
N GLY A 506 14.14 -5.48 11.18
CA GLY A 506 14.64 -4.89 9.94
C GLY A 506 13.54 -4.21 9.14
N GLN A 507 12.48 -4.94 8.80
CA GLN A 507 11.36 -4.41 8.00
C GLN A 507 10.12 -4.05 8.83
N ASP A 508 10.06 -4.49 10.08
CA ASP A 508 8.86 -4.48 10.89
C ASP A 508 9.08 -3.89 12.29
N ILE A 509 8.00 -3.39 12.88
CA ILE A 509 7.95 -2.85 14.24
C ILE A 509 6.79 -3.52 14.94
N LYS A 510 7.03 -4.07 16.13
CA LYS A 510 6.04 -4.79 16.94
C LYS A 510 6.04 -4.20 18.34
N LEU A 511 4.99 -3.46 18.65
CA LEU A 511 4.73 -2.97 19.99
C LEU A 511 3.68 -3.88 20.62
N ILE A 512 4.01 -4.51 21.74
CA ILE A 512 3.13 -5.45 22.42
C ILE A 512 2.88 -4.91 23.82
N PHE A 513 1.62 -4.62 24.11
CA PHE A 513 1.21 -4.04 25.39
C PHE A 513 0.70 -5.15 26.28
N LEU A 514 1.29 -5.25 27.45
CA LEU A 514 1.02 -6.27 28.45
C LEU A 514 0.22 -5.66 29.59
N LYS A 515 -0.59 -6.50 30.24
CA LYS A 515 -1.24 -6.21 31.51
C LYS A 515 -1.27 -7.52 32.29
N ASP A 516 -0.71 -7.52 33.50
CA ASP A 516 -0.62 -8.71 34.36
C ASP A 516 0.01 -9.92 33.65
N GLY A 517 1.04 -9.67 32.83
CA GLY A 517 1.74 -10.69 32.02
C GLY A 517 0.95 -11.26 30.83
N ARG A 518 -0.24 -10.73 30.53
CA ARG A 518 -1.11 -11.11 29.40
C ARG A 518 -1.06 -10.02 28.32
N VAL A 519 -1.11 -10.36 27.04
CA VAL A 519 -1.18 -9.35 25.96
C VAL A 519 -2.57 -8.71 25.96
N ARG A 520 -2.61 -7.38 26.11
CA ARG A 520 -3.81 -6.56 26.01
C ARG A 520 -4.10 -6.20 24.56
N ASP A 521 -3.12 -5.62 23.89
CA ASP A 521 -3.17 -5.20 22.49
C ASP A 521 -1.74 -5.19 21.90
N PHE A 522 -1.64 -5.12 20.57
CA PHE A 522 -0.37 -4.97 19.87
C PHE A 522 -0.51 -4.10 18.63
N LYS A 523 0.42 -3.15 18.43
CA LYS A 523 0.57 -2.46 17.15
C LYS A 523 1.66 -3.14 16.35
N LEU A 524 1.30 -3.63 15.17
CA LEU A 524 2.20 -4.20 14.19
C LEU A 524 2.27 -3.30 12.97
N ASN A 525 3.49 -2.91 12.61
CA ASN A 525 3.78 -2.36 11.30
C ASN A 525 4.73 -3.34 10.58
N THR A 526 4.21 -4.01 9.57
CA THR A 526 4.94 -4.97 8.70
C THR A 526 5.12 -4.45 7.28
N GLN A 527 4.68 -3.21 7.01
CA GLN A 527 4.50 -2.68 5.66
C GLN A 527 5.03 -1.25 5.43
N CYS A 528 5.45 -0.55 6.47
CA CYS A 528 5.96 0.82 6.39
C CYS A 528 7.41 0.89 6.92
N SER A 529 8.34 1.43 6.15
CA SER A 529 9.74 1.59 6.55
C SER A 529 10.00 2.80 7.45
N ALA A 530 8.97 3.55 7.81
CA ALA A 530 9.10 4.59 8.82
C ALA A 530 9.31 3.94 10.19
N GLY A 531 10.50 4.12 10.77
CA GLY A 531 10.82 3.67 12.13
C GLY A 531 11.47 2.28 12.24
N ASN A 532 11.86 1.63 11.13
CA ASN A 532 12.50 0.29 11.17
C ASN A 532 14.02 0.34 10.90
N GLY A 533 14.72 -0.75 11.22
CA GLY A 533 16.18 -0.82 11.10
C GLY A 533 16.70 -0.82 9.66
N TYR A 534 15.93 -1.35 8.71
CA TYR A 534 16.34 -1.40 7.30
C TYR A 534 16.42 -0.01 6.68
N PHE A 535 15.57 0.94 7.08
CA PHE A 535 15.68 2.33 6.64
C PHE A 535 17.00 2.98 7.07
N LEU A 536 17.44 2.71 8.31
CA LEU A 536 18.74 3.17 8.81
C LEU A 536 19.90 2.47 8.06
N GLN A 537 19.83 1.13 7.91
CA GLN A 537 20.81 0.33 7.16
C GLN A 537 20.98 0.81 5.72
N ALA A 538 19.89 0.96 4.97
CA ALA A 538 19.92 1.36 3.57
C ALA A 538 20.43 2.80 3.39
N THR A 539 20.16 3.69 4.35
CA THR A 539 20.68 5.06 4.32
C THR A 539 22.16 5.13 4.68
N GLY A 540 22.61 4.40 5.72
CA GLY A 540 24.02 4.28 6.08
C GLY A 540 24.86 3.68 4.95
N GLY A 541 24.39 2.58 4.35
CA GLY A 541 25.01 1.98 3.17
C GLY A 541 25.00 2.91 1.95
N GLY A 542 23.96 3.74 1.80
CA GLY A 542 23.89 4.81 0.80
C GLY A 542 24.92 5.94 1.01
N PHE A 543 25.45 6.09 2.22
CA PHE A 543 26.58 6.97 2.55
C PHE A 543 27.94 6.24 2.58
N GLY A 544 27.96 4.93 2.32
CA GLY A 544 29.17 4.10 2.30
C GLY A 544 29.56 3.46 3.64
N PHE A 545 28.72 3.51 4.67
CA PHE A 545 29.00 2.93 5.98
C PHE A 545 28.27 1.58 6.18
N PRO A 546 28.92 0.55 6.75
CA PRO A 546 28.23 -0.67 7.18
C PRO A 546 27.30 -0.38 8.36
N VAL A 547 26.28 -1.23 8.56
CA VAL A 547 25.23 -0.99 9.58
C VAL A 547 25.75 -1.11 11.01
N GLU A 548 26.80 -1.90 11.20
CA GLU A 548 27.53 -2.10 12.44
C GLU A 548 28.20 -0.80 12.94
N GLU A 549 28.70 0.04 12.03
CA GLU A 549 29.36 1.32 12.34
C GLU A 549 28.35 2.48 12.54
N TYR A 550 27.07 2.27 12.25
CA TYR A 550 26.06 3.34 12.26
C TYR A 550 26.05 4.14 13.56
N ALA A 551 26.12 3.44 14.71
CA ALA A 551 26.03 4.07 16.01
C ALA A 551 27.21 5.01 16.27
N ASP A 552 28.44 4.54 16.02
CA ASP A 552 29.66 5.30 16.28
C ASP A 552 29.77 6.51 15.33
N ILE A 553 29.39 6.33 14.06
CA ILE A 553 29.28 7.43 13.09
C ILE A 553 28.24 8.46 13.55
N ALA A 554 27.05 8.03 13.98
CA ALA A 554 26.01 8.95 14.48
C ALA A 554 26.40 9.68 15.78
N PHE A 555 27.16 9.04 16.68
CA PHE A 555 27.68 9.68 17.89
C PHE A 555 28.82 10.67 17.62
N SER A 556 29.49 10.61 16.46
CA SER A 556 30.51 11.59 16.04
C SER A 556 29.95 12.96 15.63
N ALA A 557 28.63 13.15 15.61
CA ALA A 557 27.99 14.35 15.10
C ALA A 557 27.83 15.44 16.19
N ASP A 558 28.47 16.60 16.01
CA ASP A 558 28.33 17.77 16.89
C ASP A 558 26.93 18.44 16.81
N ALA A 559 26.19 18.19 15.74
CA ALA A 559 24.86 18.73 15.46
C ALA A 559 24.06 17.77 14.57
N MET A 560 22.74 17.93 14.53
CA MET A 560 21.87 17.14 13.65
C MET A 560 20.68 17.95 13.09
N PRO A 561 20.21 17.65 11.87
CA PRO A 561 19.00 18.25 11.32
C PRO A 561 17.77 17.67 12.01
N GLU A 562 16.71 18.48 12.18
CA GLU A 562 15.44 17.97 12.68
C GLU A 562 14.56 17.44 11.54
N PHE A 563 14.45 16.11 11.45
CA PHE A 563 13.50 15.44 10.58
C PHE A 563 12.06 15.57 11.09
N GLY A 564 11.13 15.77 10.15
CA GLY A 564 9.72 15.48 10.38
C GLY A 564 9.51 13.97 10.56
N TYR A 565 8.66 13.58 11.51
CA TYR A 565 8.24 12.19 11.64
C TYR A 565 7.08 11.90 10.67
N GLY A 566 7.04 10.69 10.13
CA GLY A 566 6.06 10.31 9.10
C GLY A 566 6.65 9.35 8.08
N CYS A 567 6.22 9.48 6.83
CA CYS A 567 6.58 8.55 5.77
C CYS A 567 8.11 8.55 5.49
N ALA A 568 8.71 7.36 5.40
CA ALA A 568 10.12 7.19 5.01
C ALA A 568 10.46 7.79 3.63
N VAL A 569 9.47 7.93 2.75
CA VAL A 569 9.62 8.60 1.45
C VAL A 569 9.82 10.11 1.62
N PHE A 570 9.10 10.75 2.55
CA PHE A 570 9.31 12.17 2.86
C PHE A 570 10.63 12.38 3.58
N MET A 571 11.01 11.50 4.52
CA MET A 571 12.35 11.54 5.13
C MET A 571 13.47 11.38 4.08
N GLN A 572 13.24 10.69 2.96
CA GLN A 572 14.20 10.62 1.85
C GLN A 572 14.27 11.91 1.03
N SER A 573 13.16 12.64 0.89
CA SER A 573 13.19 14.00 0.35
C SER A 573 13.90 14.97 1.30
N ASP A 574 13.67 14.83 2.61
CA ASP A 574 14.33 15.63 3.66
C ASP A 574 15.85 15.35 3.69
N ILE A 575 16.30 14.09 3.52
CA ILE A 575 17.74 13.77 3.36
C ILE A 575 18.36 14.56 2.19
N VAL A 576 17.69 14.63 1.04
CA VAL A 576 18.17 15.37 -0.14
C VAL A 576 18.16 16.88 0.10
N ASP A 577 17.16 17.42 0.80
CA ASP A 577 17.10 18.83 1.19
C ASP A 577 18.19 19.19 2.23
N PHE A 578 18.45 18.33 3.22
CA PHE A 578 19.55 18.52 4.16
C PHE A 578 20.92 18.43 3.49
N GLN A 579 21.11 17.55 2.50
CA GLN A 579 22.32 17.53 1.67
C GLN A 579 22.52 18.85 0.91
N ARG A 580 21.45 19.41 0.31
CA ARG A 580 21.50 20.73 -0.35
C ARG A 580 21.87 21.87 0.59
N ARG A 581 21.54 21.75 1.88
CA ARG A 581 21.89 22.69 2.96
C ARG A 581 23.28 22.44 3.58
N GLY A 582 24.02 21.42 3.11
CA GLY A 582 25.40 21.13 3.53
C GLY A 582 25.55 20.23 4.77
N TRP A 583 24.48 19.56 5.21
CA TRP A 583 24.56 18.59 6.32
C TRP A 583 25.36 17.35 5.92
N GLN A 584 26.21 16.87 6.85
CA GLN A 584 27.10 15.74 6.62
C GLN A 584 26.43 14.39 6.93
N ALA A 585 27.01 13.29 6.45
CA ALA A 585 26.44 11.94 6.60
C ALA A 585 26.24 11.55 8.08
N ASN A 586 27.22 11.81 8.95
CA ASN A 586 27.12 11.55 10.39
C ASN A 586 26.01 12.37 11.06
N GLU A 587 25.90 13.66 10.72
CA GLU A 587 24.85 14.56 11.22
C GLU A 587 23.45 14.11 10.79
N ILE A 588 23.31 13.69 9.52
CA ILE A 588 22.06 13.13 8.98
C ILE A 588 21.73 11.81 9.68
N MET A 589 22.70 10.91 9.88
CA MET A 589 22.51 9.64 10.59
C MET A 589 22.09 9.85 12.05
N ALA A 590 22.64 10.86 12.73
CA ALA A 590 22.19 11.28 14.06
C ALA A 590 20.73 11.77 14.05
N GLY A 591 20.35 12.63 13.10
CA GLY A 591 18.98 13.11 12.94
C GLY A 591 17.97 11.99 12.63
N LEU A 592 18.39 10.99 11.84
CA LEU A 592 17.59 9.81 11.50
C LEU A 592 17.39 8.88 12.69
N ALA A 593 18.40 8.69 13.54
CA ALA A 593 18.25 8.00 14.82
C ALA A 593 17.28 8.77 15.75
N ALA A 594 17.41 10.10 15.84
CA ALA A 594 16.57 10.95 16.69
C ALA A 594 15.08 10.99 16.27
N VAL A 595 14.75 10.82 14.99
CA VAL A 595 13.35 10.74 14.51
C VAL A 595 12.77 9.32 14.59
N LEU A 596 13.59 8.28 14.70
CA LEU A 596 13.15 6.88 14.85
C LEU A 596 12.07 6.69 15.95
N PRO A 597 12.24 7.15 17.21
CA PRO A 597 11.20 7.03 18.23
C PRO A 597 9.93 7.82 17.91
N LYS A 598 10.05 9.00 17.27
CA LYS A 598 8.88 9.78 16.83
C LYS A 598 8.09 8.98 15.77
N ASN A 599 8.76 8.27 14.87
CA ASN A 599 8.12 7.37 13.91
C ASN A 599 7.46 6.16 14.57
N ILE A 600 8.16 5.49 15.49
CA ILE A 600 7.63 4.33 16.24
C ILE A 600 6.35 4.70 17.00
N TRP A 601 6.38 5.78 17.80
CA TRP A 601 5.27 6.12 18.69
C TRP A 601 4.19 6.99 18.03
N HIS A 602 4.54 8.08 17.36
CA HIS A 602 3.54 9.03 16.85
C HIS A 602 2.94 8.62 15.51
N TYR A 603 3.73 7.97 14.63
CA TYR A 603 3.27 7.61 13.28
C TYR A 603 2.78 6.16 13.18
N VAL A 604 3.58 5.21 13.69
CA VAL A 604 3.31 3.77 13.60
C VAL A 604 2.34 3.30 14.68
N ALA A 605 2.60 3.61 15.95
CA ALA A 605 1.69 3.24 17.03
C ALA A 605 0.44 4.13 17.09
N GLN A 606 0.57 5.38 16.66
CA GLN A 606 -0.39 6.47 16.90
C GLN A 606 -0.64 6.72 18.40
N ILE A 607 0.39 6.52 19.24
CA ILE A 607 0.35 6.67 20.70
C ILE A 607 1.22 7.88 21.09
N PRO A 608 0.64 9.09 21.22
CA PRO A 608 1.40 10.31 21.52
C PRO A 608 1.93 10.37 22.96
N ASN A 609 1.37 9.56 23.87
CA ASN A 609 1.79 9.42 25.25
C ASN A 609 2.02 7.94 25.64
N PRO A 610 3.25 7.41 25.47
CA PRO A 610 3.58 6.05 25.87
C PRO A 610 3.42 5.76 27.37
N ALA A 611 3.39 6.78 28.23
CA ALA A 611 3.26 6.59 29.68
C ALA A 611 1.90 6.05 30.13
N LEU A 612 0.88 6.09 29.26
CA LEU A 612 -0.41 5.45 29.48
C LEU A 612 -0.36 3.91 29.34
N LEU A 613 0.74 3.36 28.84
CA LEU A 613 0.88 1.92 28.59
C LEU A 613 1.49 1.14 29.75
N GLY A 614 2.06 1.83 30.75
CA GLY A 614 2.82 1.26 31.85
C GLY A 614 4.14 1.99 32.07
N ARG A 615 5.02 1.45 32.93
CA ARG A 615 6.32 2.05 33.30
C ARG A 615 7.53 1.25 32.83
N LYS A 616 7.38 -0.06 32.56
CA LYS A 616 8.48 -0.98 32.22
C LYS A 616 8.50 -1.34 30.74
N PHE A 617 9.53 -0.89 30.05
CA PHE A 617 9.74 -1.05 28.61
C PHE A 617 10.92 -1.98 28.35
N VAL A 618 10.74 -2.98 27.48
CA VAL A 618 11.83 -3.85 27.02
C VAL A 618 12.03 -3.66 25.52
N LEU A 619 13.19 -3.11 25.16
CA LEU A 619 13.64 -2.87 23.79
C LEU A 619 14.31 -4.14 23.24
N GLN A 620 13.79 -4.65 22.12
CA GLN A 620 14.38 -5.79 21.41
C GLN A 620 14.25 -5.65 19.87
N GLY A 621 14.70 -6.67 19.15
CA GLY A 621 14.86 -6.64 17.70
C GLY A 621 16.27 -6.23 17.28
N GLY A 622 16.65 -6.58 16.05
CA GLY A 622 18.01 -6.36 15.53
C GLY A 622 18.44 -4.89 15.53
N THR A 623 17.49 -3.95 15.41
CA THR A 623 17.79 -2.50 15.41
C THR A 623 18.34 -2.03 16.76
N GLN A 624 18.01 -2.70 17.87
CA GLN A 624 18.51 -2.32 19.20
C GLN A 624 19.99 -2.70 19.45
N ARG A 625 20.67 -3.28 18.44
CA ARG A 625 22.14 -3.35 18.42
C ARG A 625 22.77 -2.00 18.09
N ASN A 626 22.05 -1.12 17.40
CA ASN A 626 22.48 0.24 17.10
C ASN A 626 22.21 1.13 18.32
N LEU A 627 23.26 1.41 19.10
CA LEU A 627 23.13 2.17 20.34
C LEU A 627 22.69 3.64 20.13
N ALA A 628 22.85 4.22 18.93
CA ALA A 628 22.29 5.53 18.60
C ALA A 628 20.75 5.49 18.50
N ALA A 629 20.18 4.39 17.97
CA ALA A 629 18.73 4.16 17.98
C ALA A 629 18.21 3.94 19.42
N VAL A 630 18.95 3.19 20.24
CA VAL A 630 18.64 3.00 21.68
C VAL A 630 18.67 4.34 22.42
N LYS A 631 19.70 5.19 22.23
CA LYS A 631 19.81 6.52 22.86
C LYS A 631 18.57 7.37 22.57
N ALA A 632 18.21 7.49 21.29
CA ALA A 632 17.04 8.25 20.87
C ALA A 632 15.73 7.70 21.48
N GLN A 633 15.56 6.38 21.53
CA GLN A 633 14.39 5.72 22.13
C GLN A 633 14.31 5.97 23.65
N VAL A 634 15.44 5.86 24.36
CA VAL A 634 15.57 6.11 25.79
C VAL A 634 15.27 7.57 26.13
N ASP A 635 15.88 8.50 25.40
CA ASP A 635 15.67 9.94 25.59
C ASP A 635 14.20 10.31 25.38
N PHE A 636 13.59 9.82 24.29
CA PHE A 636 12.19 10.08 23.97
C PHE A 636 11.25 9.57 25.07
N LEU A 637 11.47 8.35 25.57
CA LEU A 637 10.67 7.80 26.67
C LEU A 637 10.89 8.61 27.96
N ARG A 638 12.14 8.79 28.39
CA ARG A 638 12.48 9.58 29.60
C ARG A 638 11.90 11.00 29.57
N GLU A 639 11.90 11.67 28.41
CA GLU A 639 11.30 13.00 28.24
C GLU A 639 9.77 12.98 28.48
N ARG A 640 9.06 11.97 27.96
CA ARG A 640 7.60 11.85 28.10
C ARG A 640 7.16 11.57 29.54
N PHE A 641 7.92 10.74 30.26
CA PHE A 641 7.69 10.45 31.69
C PHE A 641 8.03 11.67 32.57
N ARG A 642 9.16 12.34 32.33
CA ARG A 642 9.56 13.55 33.07
C ARG A 642 8.51 14.67 32.97
N LYS A 643 7.89 14.85 31.80
CA LYS A 643 6.77 15.80 31.59
C LYS A 643 5.52 15.50 32.42
N GLN A 644 5.41 14.31 32.99
CA GLN A 644 4.30 13.87 33.85
C GLN A 644 4.71 13.71 35.33
N GLY A 645 5.93 14.13 35.70
CA GLY A 645 6.47 13.91 37.06
C GLY A 645 6.72 12.44 37.40
N ALA A 646 6.91 11.59 36.38
CA ALA A 646 7.09 10.16 36.50
C ALA A 646 8.46 9.71 35.95
N GLU A 647 8.81 8.45 36.20
CA GLU A 647 9.99 7.78 35.66
C GLU A 647 9.58 6.47 35.00
N CYS A 648 10.42 5.95 34.10
CA CYS A 648 10.23 4.68 33.43
C CYS A 648 11.48 3.79 33.59
N GLU A 649 11.24 2.49 33.68
CA GLU A 649 12.25 1.44 33.67
C GLU A 649 12.42 0.98 32.22
N ILE A 650 13.62 1.10 31.65
CA ILE A 650 13.89 0.73 30.26
C ILE A 650 15.01 -0.29 30.25
N HIS A 651 14.77 -1.44 29.63
CA HIS A 651 15.77 -2.50 29.42
C HIS A 651 16.05 -2.68 27.93
N VAL A 652 17.30 -2.91 27.57
CA VAL A 652 17.62 -3.55 26.29
C VAL A 652 17.72 -5.05 26.53
N HIS A 653 16.95 -5.84 25.77
CA HIS A 653 16.95 -7.29 25.91
C HIS A 653 18.36 -7.83 25.62
N ARG A 654 18.96 -8.58 26.57
CA ARG A 654 20.36 -9.04 26.45
C ARG A 654 20.65 -9.93 25.23
N HIS A 655 19.60 -10.44 24.59
CA HIS A 655 19.63 -11.18 23.33
C HIS A 655 18.72 -10.54 22.27
N CYS A 656 18.71 -9.19 22.18
CA CYS A 656 17.76 -8.42 21.37
C CYS A 656 17.65 -8.87 19.90
N GLY A 657 18.74 -9.34 19.29
CA GLY A 657 18.74 -9.83 17.91
C GLY A 657 18.17 -11.25 17.74
N GLU A 658 18.06 -12.02 18.83
CA GLU A 658 17.76 -13.45 18.85
C GLU A 658 16.46 -13.80 19.60
N SER A 659 15.75 -12.81 20.16
CA SER A 659 14.54 -12.99 20.97
C SER A 659 13.46 -13.88 20.33
N GLY A 660 13.21 -13.76 19.02
CA GLY A 660 12.26 -14.63 18.32
C GLY A 660 12.65 -16.10 18.38
N ALA A 661 13.92 -16.42 18.13
CA ALA A 661 14.43 -17.78 18.22
C ALA A 661 14.35 -18.33 19.67
N ILE A 662 14.64 -17.49 20.67
CA ILE A 662 14.47 -17.83 22.10
C ILE A 662 13.01 -18.19 22.41
N GLY A 663 12.05 -17.38 21.96
CA GLY A 663 10.62 -17.66 22.12
C GLY A 663 10.18 -18.96 21.46
N ALA A 664 10.68 -19.25 20.26
CA ALA A 664 10.39 -20.50 19.57
C ALA A 664 10.93 -21.73 20.34
N ALA A 665 12.14 -21.63 20.91
CA ALA A 665 12.70 -22.68 21.77
C ALA A 665 11.92 -22.87 23.09
N LEU A 666 11.45 -21.78 23.71
CA LEU A 666 10.61 -21.83 24.92
C LEU A 666 9.30 -22.57 24.70
N GLU A 667 8.64 -22.35 23.55
CA GLU A 667 7.40 -23.05 23.20
C GLU A 667 7.63 -24.53 22.85
N ALA A 668 8.73 -24.86 22.16
CA ALA A 668 9.13 -26.25 21.95
C ALA A 668 9.38 -26.98 23.29
N ARG A 669 10.07 -26.31 24.24
CA ARG A 669 10.26 -26.80 25.61
C ARG A 669 8.94 -26.97 26.37
N ARG A 670 7.97 -26.07 26.19
CA ARG A 670 6.62 -26.19 26.79
C ARG A 670 5.92 -27.46 26.30
N LEU A 671 5.88 -27.67 24.98
CA LEU A 671 5.26 -28.86 24.38
C LEU A 671 5.95 -30.16 24.82
N TRP A 672 7.28 -30.15 24.95
CA TRP A 672 8.04 -31.28 25.49
C TRP A 672 7.70 -31.58 26.96
N ARG A 673 7.55 -30.55 27.81
CA ARG A 673 7.07 -30.70 29.20
C ARG A 673 5.63 -31.21 29.28
N GLU A 674 4.84 -31.02 28.24
CA GLU A 674 3.48 -31.58 28.08
C GLU A 674 3.47 -32.98 27.47
N GLY A 675 4.64 -33.60 27.29
CA GLY A 675 4.80 -35.00 26.85
C GLY A 675 5.01 -35.19 25.34
N ARG A 676 5.16 -34.11 24.56
CA ARG A 676 5.40 -34.22 23.12
C ARG A 676 6.87 -34.56 22.80
N SER A 677 7.09 -35.68 22.10
CA SER A 677 8.38 -36.03 21.51
C SER A 677 8.65 -35.22 20.23
N THR A 678 9.93 -34.92 19.94
CA THR A 678 10.29 -34.18 18.73
C THR A 678 10.16 -35.01 17.45
N GLU A 679 9.67 -34.39 16.38
CA GLU A 679 9.62 -34.95 15.01
C GLU A 679 10.78 -34.45 14.13
N PHE A 680 11.66 -33.60 14.66
CA PHE A 680 12.77 -32.96 13.96
C PHE A 680 13.63 -33.96 13.16
N ILE A 681 13.94 -33.62 11.90
CA ILE A 681 14.63 -34.52 10.96
C ILE A 681 16.03 -34.98 11.39
N GLY A 682 16.69 -34.26 12.30
CA GLY A 682 18.06 -34.51 12.76
C GLY A 682 19.09 -33.58 12.09
N LEU A 683 20.17 -33.27 12.80
CA LEU A 683 21.17 -32.26 12.41
C LEU A 683 21.91 -32.64 11.12
N GLU A 684 22.24 -33.93 10.99
CA GLU A 684 22.93 -34.51 9.84
C GLU A 684 22.06 -34.40 8.58
N ARG A 685 20.76 -34.73 8.69
CA ARG A 685 19.81 -34.58 7.57
C ARG A 685 19.55 -33.13 7.22
N SER A 686 19.62 -32.20 8.20
CA SER A 686 19.53 -30.77 7.92
C SER A 686 20.68 -30.26 7.04
N ARG A 687 21.87 -30.87 7.09
CA ARG A 687 23.00 -30.55 6.20
C ARG A 687 22.82 -31.09 4.77
N GLU A 688 22.05 -32.16 4.63
CA GLU A 688 21.74 -32.82 3.36
C GLU A 688 20.49 -32.23 2.65
N ILE A 689 19.91 -31.15 3.18
CA ILE A 689 18.79 -30.47 2.53
C ILE A 689 19.27 -29.80 1.24
N ASP A 690 18.88 -30.39 0.11
CA ASP A 690 18.85 -29.73 -1.19
C ASP A 690 17.38 -29.42 -1.56
N TYR A 691 17.15 -28.39 -2.37
CA TYR A 691 15.80 -28.05 -2.81
C TYR A 691 15.75 -27.39 -4.19
N THR A 692 14.69 -27.68 -4.93
CA THR A 692 14.35 -26.96 -6.17
C THR A 692 12.98 -26.33 -6.02
N ALA A 693 12.91 -25.00 -6.08
CA ALA A 693 11.66 -24.26 -6.15
C ALA A 693 11.26 -23.99 -7.61
N ARG A 694 9.99 -24.18 -7.97
CA ARG A 694 9.43 -23.73 -9.25
C ARG A 694 8.03 -23.13 -9.08
N ARG A 695 7.69 -22.18 -9.94
CA ARG A 695 6.38 -21.53 -10.01
C ARG A 695 6.10 -21.13 -11.46
N ASP A 696 5.45 -22.03 -12.19
CA ASP A 696 5.22 -21.92 -13.64
C ASP A 696 3.89 -22.59 -14.00
N GLU A 697 3.51 -22.63 -15.27
CA GLU A 697 2.23 -23.24 -15.71
C GLU A 697 2.04 -24.70 -15.24
N SER A 698 3.11 -25.48 -15.02
CA SER A 698 3.02 -26.84 -14.49
C SER A 698 2.54 -26.90 -13.03
N THR A 699 2.71 -25.81 -12.27
CA THR A 699 2.27 -25.72 -10.87
C THR A 699 0.88 -25.08 -10.73
N ARG A 700 0.19 -24.77 -11.84
CA ARG A 700 -1.15 -24.16 -11.80
C ARG A 700 -2.14 -25.04 -11.02
N CYS A 701 -2.83 -24.43 -10.06
CA CYS A 701 -3.94 -25.03 -9.32
C CYS A 701 -5.18 -25.09 -10.22
N ASN A 702 -5.92 -26.20 -10.22
CA ASN A 702 -7.14 -26.34 -11.03
C ASN A 702 -8.40 -26.61 -10.20
N PHE A 703 -8.32 -26.43 -8.87
CA PHE A 703 -9.43 -26.73 -7.95
C PHE A 703 -10.51 -25.64 -7.87
N CYS A 704 -10.28 -24.46 -8.45
CA CYS A 704 -11.27 -23.39 -8.52
C CYS A 704 -11.04 -22.49 -9.76
N LYS A 705 -11.99 -21.59 -10.02
CA LYS A 705 -11.97 -20.68 -11.18
C LYS A 705 -10.80 -19.68 -11.18
N ASN A 706 -10.16 -19.44 -10.04
CA ASN A 706 -9.03 -18.51 -9.95
C ASN A 706 -7.75 -19.11 -10.56
N GLN A 707 -7.69 -20.44 -10.72
CA GLN A 707 -6.60 -21.20 -11.31
C GLN A 707 -5.19 -20.69 -10.93
N CYS A 708 -4.92 -20.48 -9.65
CA CYS A 708 -3.72 -19.76 -9.20
C CYS A 708 -2.41 -20.55 -9.39
N LEU A 709 -1.29 -19.86 -9.64
CA LEU A 709 0.04 -20.46 -9.66
C LEU A 709 0.55 -20.72 -8.23
N ARG A 710 0.98 -21.96 -7.97
CA ARG A 710 1.53 -22.43 -6.69
C ARG A 710 3.06 -22.45 -6.77
N THR A 711 3.78 -22.22 -5.67
CA THR A 711 5.22 -22.56 -5.64
C THR A 711 5.36 -24.01 -5.17
N PHE A 712 5.99 -24.83 -5.99
CA PHE A 712 6.39 -26.18 -5.62
C PHE A 712 7.85 -26.15 -5.18
N ILE A 713 8.09 -26.38 -3.89
CA ILE A 713 9.42 -26.53 -3.30
C ILE A 713 9.63 -28.04 -3.11
N ASP A 714 10.33 -28.65 -4.05
CA ASP A 714 10.78 -30.03 -3.89
C ASP A 714 12.03 -30.03 -3.01
N VAL A 715 11.93 -30.63 -1.82
CA VAL A 715 13.02 -30.78 -0.85
C VAL A 715 13.55 -32.21 -0.97
N VAL A 716 14.83 -32.35 -1.28
CA VAL A 716 15.54 -33.63 -1.24
C VAL A 716 16.19 -33.75 0.13
N THR A 717 15.92 -34.85 0.81
CA THR A 717 16.60 -35.26 2.05
C THR A 717 17.19 -36.65 1.83
N GLY A 718 18.10 -37.11 2.70
CA GLY A 718 18.64 -38.48 2.65
C GLY A 718 17.62 -39.63 2.76
N ARG A 719 16.31 -39.35 2.92
CA ARG A 719 15.21 -40.33 2.82
C ARG A 719 14.43 -40.31 1.50
N GLY A 720 14.61 -39.28 0.67
CA GLY A 720 13.87 -39.09 -0.58
C GLY A 720 13.46 -37.64 -0.83
N ARG A 721 12.69 -37.44 -1.91
CA ARG A 721 12.14 -36.14 -2.33
C ARG A 721 10.74 -35.96 -1.75
N GLU A 722 10.58 -34.96 -0.89
CA GLU A 722 9.29 -34.49 -0.39
C GLU A 722 8.93 -33.17 -1.10
N ARG A 723 7.66 -32.88 -1.32
CA ARG A 723 7.22 -31.59 -1.89
C ARG A 723 6.43 -30.78 -0.88
N LEU A 724 6.86 -29.56 -0.67
CA LEU A 724 6.09 -28.51 -0.02
C LEU A 724 5.43 -27.64 -1.10
N ILE A 725 4.16 -27.32 -0.91
CA ILE A 725 3.39 -26.52 -1.87
C ILE A 725 2.94 -25.24 -1.19
N VAL A 726 3.59 -24.14 -1.52
CA VAL A 726 3.18 -22.82 -1.05
C VAL A 726 2.10 -22.32 -2.01
N ALA A 727 0.87 -22.18 -1.50
CA ALA A 727 -0.28 -21.73 -2.25
C ALA A 727 -1.00 -20.58 -1.55
N THR A 728 -1.88 -19.88 -2.28
CA THR A 728 -2.67 -18.75 -1.75
C THR A 728 -3.86 -19.20 -0.89
N CYS A 729 -4.13 -20.50 -0.79
CA CYS A 729 -5.21 -21.09 0.03
C CYS A 729 -4.95 -22.57 0.28
N GLU A 730 -5.54 -23.14 1.34
CA GLU A 730 -5.29 -24.52 1.81
C GLU A 730 -5.62 -25.56 0.73
N LYS A 731 -6.66 -25.29 -0.07
CA LYS A 731 -7.04 -26.11 -1.22
C LYS A 731 -5.91 -26.25 -2.23
N GLY A 732 -5.08 -25.22 -2.41
CA GLY A 732 -3.95 -25.22 -3.33
C GLY A 732 -2.69 -25.90 -2.77
N GLU A 733 -2.60 -26.13 -1.46
CA GLU A 733 -1.42 -26.72 -0.78
C GLU A 733 -1.26 -28.23 -1.02
N VAL A 734 -2.15 -28.83 -1.83
CA VAL A 734 -2.15 -30.27 -2.15
C VAL A 734 -2.12 -30.51 -3.66
N GLU A 735 -1.61 -31.67 -4.09
CA GLU A 735 -1.52 -32.02 -5.52
C GLU A 735 -2.82 -32.59 -6.08
N ASP A 736 -3.50 -33.44 -5.31
CA ASP A 736 -4.64 -34.22 -5.77
C ASP A 736 -6.00 -33.70 -5.27
N VAL A 737 -7.03 -34.09 -6.01
CA VAL A 737 -8.42 -33.70 -5.76
C VAL A 737 -8.99 -34.36 -4.49
N GLU A 738 -8.43 -35.48 -4.02
CA GLU A 738 -8.96 -36.21 -2.87
C GLU A 738 -8.57 -35.52 -1.56
N HIS A 739 -7.29 -35.20 -1.37
CA HIS A 739 -6.83 -34.37 -0.24
C HIS A 739 -7.52 -33.00 -0.26
N MET A 740 -7.71 -32.37 -1.44
CA MET A 740 -8.45 -31.11 -1.55
C MET A 740 -9.91 -31.26 -1.10
N ARG A 741 -10.57 -32.37 -1.42
CA ARG A 741 -11.92 -32.68 -0.91
C ARG A 741 -11.95 -32.87 0.60
N ARG A 742 -10.94 -33.53 1.20
CA ARG A 742 -10.84 -33.68 2.66
C ARG A 742 -10.64 -32.32 3.35
N ILE A 743 -9.74 -31.48 2.83
CA ILE A 743 -9.55 -30.09 3.31
C ILE A 743 -10.86 -29.31 3.20
N LYS A 744 -11.52 -29.35 2.03
CA LYS A 744 -12.81 -28.67 1.83
C LYS A 744 -13.88 -29.15 2.83
N ALA A 745 -13.98 -30.45 3.08
CA ALA A 745 -14.94 -30.99 4.05
C ALA A 745 -14.64 -30.52 5.49
N ALA A 746 -13.36 -30.46 5.88
CA ALA A 746 -12.97 -29.90 7.17
C ALA A 746 -13.28 -28.40 7.28
N MET A 747 -13.03 -27.62 6.22
CA MET A 747 -13.41 -26.20 6.15
C MET A 747 -14.93 -26.00 6.23
N ASP A 748 -15.71 -26.79 5.49
CA ASP A 748 -17.18 -26.70 5.49
C ASP A 748 -17.73 -27.01 6.89
N ALA A 749 -17.24 -28.07 7.56
CA ALA A 749 -17.61 -28.42 8.93
C ALA A 749 -17.19 -27.34 9.96
N ALA A 750 -16.02 -26.71 9.77
CA ALA A 750 -15.61 -25.57 10.60
C ALA A 750 -16.54 -24.36 10.41
N LYS A 751 -16.95 -24.06 9.17
CA LYS A 751 -17.93 -22.99 8.88
C LYS A 751 -19.32 -23.27 9.47
N GLU A 752 -19.74 -24.52 9.57
CA GLU A 752 -20.99 -24.91 10.23
C GLU A 752 -20.92 -24.75 11.76
N ARG A 753 -19.79 -25.11 12.38
CA ARG A 753 -19.57 -24.94 13.83
C ARG A 753 -19.39 -23.48 14.24
N ALA A 754 -18.73 -22.68 13.41
CA ALA A 754 -18.44 -21.27 13.65
C ALA A 754 -19.12 -20.41 12.58
N PRO A 755 -20.41 -20.02 12.74
CA PRO A 755 -21.10 -19.21 11.75
C PRO A 755 -20.49 -17.80 11.62
N ASN A 756 -20.32 -17.33 10.38
CA ASN A 756 -19.88 -15.97 10.07
C ASN A 756 -21.08 -15.14 9.59
N PHE A 757 -21.66 -14.36 10.50
CA PHE A 757 -22.84 -13.54 10.24
C PHE A 757 -22.55 -12.33 9.35
N VAL A 758 -21.30 -11.88 9.24
CA VAL A 758 -20.89 -10.86 8.27
C VAL A 758 -21.01 -11.43 6.84
N GLU A 759 -20.50 -12.65 6.58
CA GLU A 759 -20.66 -13.36 5.29
C GLU A 759 -22.13 -13.68 4.99
N ILE A 760 -22.92 -14.07 6.01
CA ILE A 760 -24.35 -14.33 5.87
C ILE A 760 -25.11 -13.04 5.50
N ALA A 761 -24.92 -11.95 6.24
CA ALA A 761 -25.56 -10.65 5.97
C ALA A 761 -25.19 -10.12 4.57
N ALA A 762 -23.91 -10.21 4.19
CA ALA A 762 -23.40 -9.83 2.86
C ALA A 762 -24.08 -10.55 1.69
N ARG A 763 -24.68 -11.72 1.93
CA ARG A 763 -25.48 -12.47 0.96
C ARG A 763 -26.97 -12.19 1.12
N GLN A 764 -27.46 -12.20 2.36
CA GLN A 764 -28.88 -12.11 2.71
C GLN A 764 -29.48 -10.76 2.28
N MET A 765 -28.75 -9.66 2.48
CA MET A 765 -29.21 -8.29 2.14
C MET A 765 -29.43 -8.05 0.64
N PHE A 766 -28.95 -8.94 -0.24
CA PHE A 766 -29.09 -8.86 -1.70
C PHE A 766 -29.92 -10.01 -2.30
N ARG A 767 -30.67 -10.75 -1.47
CA ARG A 767 -31.60 -11.81 -1.92
C ARG A 767 -33.00 -11.26 -2.17
N GLN A 768 -33.83 -12.07 -2.82
CA GLN A 768 -35.25 -11.78 -2.96
C GLN A 768 -35.90 -11.72 -1.57
N VAL A 769 -36.61 -10.64 -1.30
CA VAL A 769 -37.45 -10.48 -0.11
C VAL A 769 -38.90 -10.89 -0.42
N LYS A 770 -39.68 -11.16 0.62
CA LYS A 770 -41.13 -11.36 0.50
C LYS A 770 -41.81 -10.00 0.72
N VAL A 771 -42.57 -9.56 -0.27
CA VAL A 771 -43.42 -8.36 -0.20
C VAL A 771 -44.72 -8.64 -0.94
N ASP A 772 -45.76 -7.90 -0.60
CA ASP A 772 -47.03 -7.90 -1.33
C ASP A 772 -46.90 -7.04 -2.61
N ASP A 773 -47.70 -7.36 -3.63
CA ASP A 773 -47.88 -6.47 -4.78
C ASP A 773 -48.84 -5.35 -4.38
N VAL A 774 -48.34 -4.11 -4.38
CA VAL A 774 -49.07 -2.89 -4.01
C VAL A 774 -49.26 -1.95 -5.20
N ALA A 775 -48.93 -2.41 -6.41
CA ALA A 775 -49.11 -1.64 -7.63
C ALA A 775 -50.58 -1.26 -7.85
N ASP A 776 -50.81 -0.07 -8.41
CA ASP A 776 -52.15 0.31 -8.85
C ASP A 776 -52.62 -0.61 -10.01
N PRO A 777 -53.93 -0.85 -10.16
CA PRO A 777 -54.45 -1.53 -11.35
C PRO A 777 -54.17 -0.72 -12.62
N LEU A 778 -53.93 -1.40 -13.74
CA LEU A 778 -53.63 -0.75 -15.03
C LEU A 778 -54.75 0.24 -15.43
N PRO A 779 -54.41 1.52 -15.73
CA PRO A 779 -55.41 2.55 -16.04
C PRO A 779 -56.31 2.17 -17.21
N CYS A 780 -57.63 2.21 -16.98
CA CYS A 780 -58.62 2.11 -18.05
C CYS A 780 -58.75 3.48 -18.76
N PRO A 781 -58.51 3.59 -20.09
CA PRO A 781 -58.51 4.88 -20.77
C PRO A 781 -59.91 5.53 -20.84
N SER A 782 -60.02 6.76 -20.36
CA SER A 782 -61.24 7.57 -20.40
C SER A 782 -61.61 8.00 -21.84
N LEU A 783 -62.90 8.26 -22.06
CA LEU A 783 -63.41 8.90 -23.28
C LEU A 783 -62.97 10.38 -23.41
N LEU A 784 -62.60 11.02 -22.30
CA LEU A 784 -62.14 12.42 -22.28
C LEU A 784 -60.68 12.53 -22.76
N HIS A 785 -60.48 13.17 -23.92
CA HIS A 785 -59.20 13.24 -24.64
C HIS A 785 -57.96 13.64 -23.80
N PRO A 786 -58.01 14.65 -22.89
CA PRO A 786 -56.83 15.03 -22.10
C PRO A 786 -56.43 13.97 -21.05
N LEU A 787 -57.42 13.33 -20.43
CA LEU A 787 -57.22 12.26 -19.44
C LEU A 787 -56.74 10.98 -20.13
N ARG A 788 -57.32 10.65 -21.29
CA ARG A 788 -56.94 9.49 -22.11
C ARG A 788 -55.44 9.46 -22.41
N ARG A 789 -54.84 10.58 -22.83
CA ARG A 789 -53.40 10.66 -23.15
C ARG A 789 -52.53 10.38 -21.92
N ARG A 790 -52.88 10.94 -20.75
CA ARG A 790 -52.15 10.72 -19.49
C ARG A 790 -52.29 9.26 -19.00
N GLN A 791 -53.49 8.70 -19.09
CA GLN A 791 -53.76 7.30 -18.70
C GLN A 791 -53.03 6.30 -19.59
N LEU A 792 -52.99 6.52 -20.92
CA LEU A 792 -52.21 5.69 -21.84
C LEU A 792 -50.70 5.77 -21.58
N ALA A 793 -50.17 6.98 -21.30
CA ALA A 793 -48.76 7.14 -20.95
C ALA A 793 -48.41 6.43 -19.62
N ARG A 794 -49.24 6.59 -18.58
CA ARG A 794 -49.07 5.89 -17.29
C ARG A 794 -49.15 4.37 -17.47
N ARG A 795 -50.16 3.88 -18.20
CA ARG A 795 -50.33 2.45 -18.50
C ARG A 795 -49.09 1.86 -19.18
N ALA A 796 -48.58 2.51 -20.22
CA ALA A 796 -47.35 2.09 -20.89
C ALA A 796 -46.11 2.14 -19.97
N ALA A 797 -46.11 3.01 -18.95
CA ALA A 797 -45.05 3.04 -17.94
C ALA A 797 -45.15 1.91 -16.91
N MET A 798 -46.37 1.52 -16.55
CA MET A 798 -46.64 0.37 -15.67
C MET A 798 -46.33 -0.96 -16.38
N GLU A 799 -46.72 -1.10 -17.64
CA GLU A 799 -46.40 -2.27 -18.48
C GLU A 799 -44.88 -2.44 -18.67
N ARG A 800 -44.08 -1.36 -18.62
CA ARG A 800 -42.61 -1.43 -18.66
C ARG A 800 -41.97 -2.05 -17.40
N ARG A 801 -42.68 -2.14 -16.26
CA ARG A 801 -42.10 -2.65 -15.01
C ARG A 801 -41.62 -4.10 -15.12
N GLU A 802 -42.26 -4.93 -15.96
CA GLU A 802 -41.83 -6.32 -16.18
C GLU A 802 -40.48 -6.43 -16.93
N VAL A 803 -40.18 -5.46 -17.81
CA VAL A 803 -39.01 -5.50 -18.72
C VAL A 803 -37.88 -4.55 -18.33
N VAL A 804 -38.14 -3.57 -17.46
CA VAL A 804 -37.09 -2.68 -16.93
C VAL A 804 -36.03 -3.49 -16.18
N ARG A 805 -34.76 -3.22 -16.46
CA ARG A 805 -33.60 -3.85 -15.78
C ARG A 805 -32.73 -2.79 -15.14
N ILE A 806 -32.57 -2.89 -13.82
CA ILE A 806 -31.96 -1.88 -12.96
C ILE A 806 -30.66 -2.47 -12.38
N GLY A 807 -29.53 -1.90 -12.76
CA GLY A 807 -28.24 -2.21 -12.15
C GLY A 807 -28.06 -1.46 -10.84
N ILE A 808 -27.69 -2.12 -9.75
CA ILE A 808 -27.45 -1.50 -8.44
C ILE A 808 -26.03 -1.86 -7.98
N PRO A 809 -25.14 -0.90 -7.68
CA PRO A 809 -23.78 -1.21 -7.26
C PRO A 809 -23.79 -1.75 -5.83
N ARG A 810 -23.12 -2.87 -5.60
CA ARG A 810 -23.00 -3.49 -4.27
C ARG A 810 -21.91 -2.81 -3.44
N VAL A 811 -22.19 -1.62 -2.92
CA VAL A 811 -21.21 -0.76 -2.21
C VAL A 811 -21.84 -0.01 -1.04
N LEU A 812 -20.99 0.53 -0.15
CA LEU A 812 -21.40 1.47 0.91
C LEU A 812 -22.54 0.90 1.79
N ASN A 813 -23.45 1.75 2.26
CA ASN A 813 -24.54 1.34 3.15
C ASN A 813 -25.64 0.52 2.44
N LEU A 814 -25.54 0.22 1.14
CA LEU A 814 -26.44 -0.75 0.50
C LEU A 814 -26.27 -2.15 1.11
N TYR A 815 -25.12 -2.46 1.73
CA TYR A 815 -24.95 -3.66 2.55
C TYR A 815 -25.86 -3.75 3.79
N SER A 816 -26.54 -2.66 4.18
CA SER A 816 -27.54 -2.61 5.26
C SER A 816 -28.97 -2.31 4.79
N HIS A 817 -29.13 -1.70 3.60
CA HIS A 817 -30.43 -1.17 3.14
C HIS A 817 -30.82 -1.61 1.72
N ALA A 818 -30.07 -2.50 1.07
CA ALA A 818 -30.51 -3.12 -0.19
C ALA A 818 -31.90 -3.79 -0.11
N PRO A 819 -32.31 -4.46 1.01
CA PRO A 819 -33.65 -5.01 1.13
C PRO A 819 -34.78 -3.99 0.92
N PHE A 820 -34.59 -2.75 1.36
CA PHE A 820 -35.57 -1.67 1.14
C PHE A 820 -35.80 -1.43 -0.35
N PHE A 821 -34.73 -1.27 -1.13
CA PHE A 821 -34.83 -1.05 -2.57
C PHE A 821 -35.36 -2.26 -3.31
N ILE A 822 -35.00 -3.47 -2.87
CA ILE A 822 -35.54 -4.71 -3.43
C ILE A 822 -37.06 -4.76 -3.19
N GLY A 823 -37.51 -4.61 -1.95
CA GLY A 823 -38.93 -4.61 -1.58
C GLY A 823 -39.73 -3.52 -2.29
N TYR A 824 -39.19 -2.28 -2.35
CA TYR A 824 -39.81 -1.17 -3.06
C TYR A 824 -40.05 -1.48 -4.55
N PHE A 825 -39.01 -1.92 -5.29
CA PHE A 825 -39.19 -2.19 -6.72
C PHE A 825 -40.02 -3.46 -6.97
N THR A 826 -39.88 -4.52 -6.17
CA THR A 826 -40.64 -5.77 -6.38
C THR A 826 -42.11 -5.63 -6.00
N SER A 827 -42.46 -4.86 -4.97
CA SER A 827 -43.86 -4.57 -4.59
C SER A 827 -44.58 -3.68 -5.61
N LEU A 828 -43.85 -2.97 -6.48
CA LEU A 828 -44.40 -2.25 -7.62
C LEU A 828 -44.53 -3.12 -8.89
N GLY A 829 -44.14 -4.40 -8.85
CA GLY A 829 -44.20 -5.31 -9.99
C GLY A 829 -42.94 -5.37 -10.86
N VAL A 830 -41.79 -4.84 -10.41
CA VAL A 830 -40.49 -5.07 -11.09
C VAL A 830 -39.95 -6.45 -10.68
N PRO A 831 -39.75 -7.41 -11.60
CA PRO A 831 -39.30 -8.76 -11.22
C PRO A 831 -37.92 -8.75 -10.56
N PHE A 832 -37.72 -9.47 -9.45
CA PHE A 832 -36.42 -9.55 -8.76
C PHE A 832 -35.26 -9.92 -9.70
N ARG A 833 -35.49 -10.82 -10.66
CA ARG A 833 -34.54 -11.22 -11.72
C ARG A 833 -33.98 -10.06 -12.56
N ASN A 834 -34.63 -8.90 -12.53
CA ASN A 834 -34.25 -7.68 -13.25
C ASN A 834 -33.52 -6.64 -12.37
N LEU A 835 -33.47 -6.84 -11.05
CA LEU A 835 -32.57 -6.11 -10.16
C LEU A 835 -31.20 -6.80 -10.21
N VAL A 836 -30.20 -6.10 -10.72
CA VAL A 836 -28.90 -6.68 -11.08
C VAL A 836 -27.80 -6.04 -10.25
N PHE A 837 -27.29 -6.77 -9.28
CA PHE A 837 -26.17 -6.31 -8.48
C PHE A 837 -24.84 -6.49 -9.21
N SER A 838 -23.89 -5.59 -8.94
CA SER A 838 -22.48 -5.82 -9.27
C SER A 838 -21.95 -7.04 -8.51
N ASP A 839 -20.78 -7.54 -8.92
CA ASP A 839 -20.06 -8.56 -8.16
C ASP A 839 -19.58 -8.03 -6.79
N TYR A 840 -19.09 -8.92 -5.92
CA TYR A 840 -18.34 -8.54 -4.72
C TYR A 840 -17.02 -7.88 -5.11
N THR A 841 -16.44 -7.08 -4.21
CA THR A 841 -15.14 -6.45 -4.45
C THR A 841 -14.06 -7.52 -4.56
N ASP A 842 -13.27 -7.47 -5.64
CA ASP A 842 -12.01 -8.20 -5.78
C ASP A 842 -10.96 -7.28 -6.44
N ALA A 843 -9.69 -7.70 -6.40
CA ALA A 843 -8.57 -6.90 -6.91
C ALA A 843 -8.70 -6.60 -8.43
N GLU A 844 -9.32 -7.49 -9.19
CA GLU A 844 -9.51 -7.33 -10.64
C GLU A 844 -10.65 -6.35 -10.95
N LEU A 845 -11.77 -6.42 -10.19
CA LEU A 845 -12.85 -5.45 -10.24
C LEU A 845 -12.32 -4.05 -9.93
N TYR A 846 -11.47 -3.91 -8.91
CA TYR A 846 -10.84 -2.63 -8.57
C TYR A 846 -9.90 -2.15 -9.69
N LYS A 847 -8.96 -2.99 -10.16
CA LYS A 847 -8.01 -2.64 -11.23
C LYS A 847 -8.72 -2.21 -12.52
N GLN A 848 -9.79 -2.89 -12.91
CA GLN A 848 -10.62 -2.53 -14.07
C GLN A 848 -11.34 -1.17 -13.89
N GLY A 849 -11.78 -0.87 -12.66
CA GLY A 849 -12.55 0.34 -12.35
C GLY A 849 -11.73 1.61 -12.11
N ALA A 850 -10.61 1.50 -11.38
CA ALA A 850 -9.89 2.63 -10.79
C ALA A 850 -9.36 3.64 -11.82
N LYS A 851 -9.11 3.21 -13.07
CA LYS A 851 -8.59 4.02 -14.18
C LYS A 851 -9.40 5.29 -14.51
N ARG A 852 -10.63 5.42 -14.00
CA ARG A 852 -11.52 6.58 -14.24
C ARG A 852 -11.58 7.56 -13.06
N GLY A 853 -10.86 7.29 -11.97
CA GLY A 853 -10.79 8.17 -10.81
C GLY A 853 -10.22 9.55 -11.11
N ALA A 854 -10.92 10.60 -10.66
CA ALA A 854 -10.43 11.99 -10.71
C ALA A 854 -10.09 12.56 -9.31
N ILE A 855 -10.56 11.91 -8.25
CA ILE A 855 -10.39 12.28 -6.83
C ILE A 855 -9.99 11.03 -6.00
N ASP A 856 -9.34 11.22 -4.86
CA ASP A 856 -8.86 10.14 -3.96
C ASP A 856 -9.54 10.19 -2.57
N PRO A 857 -10.83 9.79 -2.47
CA PRO A 857 -11.60 9.72 -1.21
C PRO A 857 -11.21 8.50 -0.36
N CYS A 858 -11.99 8.18 0.67
CA CYS A 858 -11.81 6.94 1.43
C CYS A 858 -12.01 5.69 0.57
N TYR A 859 -11.33 4.59 0.92
CA TYR A 859 -11.31 3.36 0.11
C TYR A 859 -12.71 2.87 -0.33
N PRO A 860 -13.73 2.75 0.56
CA PRO A 860 -15.07 2.29 0.18
C PRO A 860 -15.79 3.21 -0.81
N SER A 861 -15.44 4.50 -0.86
CA SER A 861 -15.98 5.47 -1.82
C SER A 861 -15.38 5.28 -3.21
N LYS A 862 -14.07 4.99 -3.31
CA LYS A 862 -13.40 4.70 -4.60
C LYS A 862 -14.07 3.52 -5.33
N LEU A 863 -14.52 2.51 -4.57
CA LEU A 863 -15.19 1.32 -5.11
C LEU A 863 -16.48 1.65 -5.87
N GLY A 864 -17.14 2.79 -5.63
CA GLY A 864 -18.31 3.21 -6.40
C GLY A 864 -18.05 3.21 -7.92
N ILE A 865 -16.89 3.72 -8.36
CA ILE A 865 -16.47 3.73 -9.77
C ILE A 865 -16.29 2.29 -10.28
N ALA A 866 -15.66 1.42 -9.49
CA ALA A 866 -15.37 0.04 -9.89
C ALA A 866 -16.63 -0.84 -9.99
N HIS A 867 -17.59 -0.67 -9.08
CA HIS A 867 -18.85 -1.41 -9.13
C HIS A 867 -19.77 -0.91 -10.26
N VAL A 868 -19.77 0.39 -10.57
CA VAL A 868 -20.46 0.90 -11.77
C VAL A 868 -19.76 0.45 -13.06
N HIS A 869 -18.42 0.38 -13.10
CA HIS A 869 -17.68 -0.23 -14.20
C HIS A 869 -18.08 -1.71 -14.40
N ASN A 870 -18.17 -2.49 -13.32
CA ASN A 870 -18.64 -3.88 -13.34
C ASN A 870 -20.07 -4.00 -13.92
N LEU A 871 -20.99 -3.12 -13.52
CA LEU A 871 -22.35 -3.06 -14.09
C LEU A 871 -22.32 -2.77 -15.60
N LEU A 872 -21.55 -1.77 -16.03
CA LEU A 872 -21.46 -1.33 -17.43
C LEU A 872 -20.81 -2.37 -18.34
N VAL A 873 -19.78 -3.08 -17.87
CA VAL A 873 -18.94 -3.95 -18.71
C VAL A 873 -19.28 -5.44 -18.56
N ARG A 874 -19.55 -5.93 -17.34
CA ARG A 874 -19.82 -7.36 -17.10
C ARG A 874 -21.32 -7.73 -17.07
N LYS A 875 -22.18 -6.81 -16.61
CA LYS A 875 -23.62 -7.06 -16.36
C LYS A 875 -24.55 -6.53 -17.47
N HIS A 876 -24.26 -5.38 -18.05
CA HIS A 876 -24.93 -4.89 -19.27
C HIS A 876 -24.39 -5.66 -20.48
N ARG A 877 -25.21 -6.53 -21.08
CA ARG A 877 -24.84 -7.38 -22.22
C ARG A 877 -25.80 -7.15 -23.38
N ARG A 878 -25.34 -7.27 -24.63
CA ARG A 878 -26.17 -7.02 -25.84
C ARG A 878 -27.47 -7.84 -25.89
N ASN A 879 -27.45 -9.08 -25.41
CA ASN A 879 -28.62 -9.96 -25.35
C ASN A 879 -29.49 -9.78 -24.09
N ARG A 880 -29.01 -9.02 -23.10
CA ARG A 880 -29.70 -8.75 -21.83
C ARG A 880 -29.20 -7.40 -21.28
N PRO A 881 -29.59 -6.26 -21.88
CA PRO A 881 -29.07 -4.94 -21.52
C PRO A 881 -29.65 -4.46 -20.18
N LEU A 882 -28.86 -3.70 -19.43
CA LEU A 882 -29.40 -2.85 -18.36
C LEU A 882 -30.05 -1.63 -19.00
N THR A 883 -31.20 -1.21 -18.46
CA THR A 883 -31.90 0.02 -18.89
C THR A 883 -31.57 1.20 -17.97
N HIS A 884 -31.32 0.91 -16.70
CA HIS A 884 -31.01 1.90 -15.67
C HIS A 884 -29.81 1.40 -14.85
N ILE A 885 -29.01 2.32 -14.32
CA ILE A 885 -28.15 2.08 -13.16
C ILE A 885 -28.64 3.01 -12.06
N PHE A 886 -28.97 2.44 -10.90
CA PHE A 886 -29.49 3.15 -9.75
C PHE A 886 -28.48 3.09 -8.61
N PHE A 887 -27.92 4.24 -8.26
CA PHE A 887 -26.98 4.43 -7.16
C PHE A 887 -27.53 5.54 -6.24
N PRO A 888 -28.39 5.20 -5.27
CA PRO A 888 -29.05 6.18 -4.42
C PRO A 888 -28.09 6.91 -3.48
N MET A 889 -28.40 8.18 -3.23
CA MET A 889 -27.75 9.04 -2.25
C MET A 889 -28.58 9.05 -0.96
N VAL A 890 -28.40 8.05 -0.10
CA VAL A 890 -29.20 7.96 1.15
C VAL A 890 -28.59 8.83 2.24
N GLN A 891 -29.28 9.91 2.60
CA GLN A 891 -28.82 10.92 3.57
C GLN A 891 -29.03 10.51 5.02
N SER A 892 -30.12 9.80 5.34
CA SER A 892 -30.52 9.46 6.70
C SER A 892 -31.27 8.13 6.74
N PHE A 893 -31.21 7.45 7.89
CA PHE A 893 -31.69 6.07 8.08
C PHE A 893 -32.61 5.94 9.30
N PRO A 894 -33.57 5.00 9.31
CA PRO A 894 -34.22 4.58 10.53
C PRO A 894 -33.19 4.05 11.54
N SER A 895 -33.29 4.51 12.79
CA SER A 895 -32.46 4.06 13.90
C SER A 895 -33.31 3.37 14.95
N HIS A 896 -32.74 2.36 15.60
CA HIS A 896 -33.30 1.71 16.79
C HIS A 896 -32.69 2.26 18.09
N LEU A 897 -31.74 3.20 17.99
CA LEU A 897 -31.07 3.78 19.15
C LEU A 897 -31.87 4.95 19.74
N HIS A 898 -31.83 5.08 21.06
CA HIS A 898 -32.52 6.13 21.81
C HIS A 898 -31.54 7.24 22.22
N GLY A 899 -32.05 8.46 22.42
CA GLY A 899 -31.23 9.61 22.86
C GLY A 899 -30.20 10.12 21.85
N ILE A 900 -30.29 9.72 20.57
CA ILE A 900 -29.37 10.18 19.52
C ILE A 900 -29.75 11.58 18.97
N GLN A 901 -28.75 12.34 18.51
CA GLN A 901 -28.98 13.67 17.91
C GLN A 901 -29.48 13.59 16.47
N ALA A 902 -28.96 12.67 15.66
CA ALA A 902 -29.45 12.37 14.30
C ALA A 902 -28.94 11.00 13.82
N SER A 903 -29.64 10.41 12.84
CA SER A 903 -29.29 9.14 12.19
C SER A 903 -28.72 9.34 10.77
N SER A 904 -27.88 10.37 10.58
CA SER A 904 -27.34 10.75 9.28
C SER A 904 -26.26 9.79 8.76
N ALA A 905 -26.22 9.63 7.44
CA ALA A 905 -25.17 8.94 6.71
C ALA A 905 -23.85 9.71 6.72
N CYS A 906 -22.76 9.03 6.31
CA CYS A 906 -21.50 9.71 6.04
C CYS A 906 -21.63 10.54 4.74
N PRO A 907 -21.37 11.87 4.74
CA PRO A 907 -21.50 12.70 3.54
C PRO A 907 -20.68 12.21 2.35
N THR A 908 -19.49 11.63 2.59
CA THR A 908 -18.68 10.99 1.54
C THR A 908 -19.39 9.81 0.88
N ALA A 909 -20.11 8.99 1.66
CA ALA A 909 -20.88 7.87 1.12
C ALA A 909 -22.07 8.39 0.28
N VAL A 910 -22.77 9.44 0.75
CA VAL A 910 -23.85 10.11 0.00
C VAL A 910 -23.33 10.65 -1.34
N ALA A 911 -22.26 11.44 -1.32
CA ALA A 911 -21.67 12.07 -2.51
C ALA A 911 -20.96 11.09 -3.47
N THR A 912 -20.75 9.83 -3.09
CA THR A 912 -20.06 8.85 -3.93
C THR A 912 -20.81 8.58 -5.24
N ALA A 913 -22.15 8.64 -5.24
CA ALA A 913 -22.94 8.46 -6.48
C ALA A 913 -22.67 9.59 -7.50
N GLU A 914 -22.54 10.83 -7.04
CA GLU A 914 -22.18 11.99 -7.88
C GLU A 914 -20.75 11.89 -8.42
N ALA A 915 -19.78 11.62 -7.54
CA ALA A 915 -18.38 11.45 -7.94
C ALA A 915 -18.21 10.29 -8.94
N THR A 916 -18.95 9.20 -8.73
CA THR A 916 -18.99 8.06 -9.65
C THR A 916 -19.60 8.44 -10.99
N HIS A 917 -20.76 9.12 -10.99
CA HIS A 917 -21.39 9.59 -12.22
C HIS A 917 -20.45 10.49 -13.03
N ALA A 918 -19.81 11.47 -12.38
CA ALA A 918 -18.86 12.40 -13.00
C ALA A 918 -17.69 11.66 -13.70
N ALA A 919 -17.16 10.59 -13.11
CA ALA A 919 -16.07 9.78 -13.68
C ALA A 919 -16.43 9.12 -15.03
N PHE A 920 -17.72 8.85 -15.29
CA PHE A 920 -18.21 8.21 -16.52
C PHE A 920 -18.80 9.18 -17.56
N VAL A 921 -18.88 10.48 -17.25
CA VAL A 921 -19.32 11.54 -18.17
C VAL A 921 -18.22 12.55 -18.55
N LYS A 922 -17.01 12.43 -17.97
CA LYS A 922 -15.90 13.39 -18.12
C LYS A 922 -15.35 13.51 -19.54
N GLU A 923 -15.27 12.41 -20.29
CA GLU A 923 -14.65 12.35 -21.63
C GLU A 923 -15.63 11.87 -22.73
N GLY A 924 -16.93 11.88 -22.42
CA GLY A 924 -18.01 11.26 -23.20
C GLY A 924 -19.06 10.69 -22.24
N ASP A 925 -20.33 10.61 -22.63
CA ASP A 925 -21.42 10.11 -21.77
C ASP A 925 -21.64 8.62 -22.02
N LEU A 926 -20.85 7.79 -21.31
CA LEU A 926 -20.85 6.34 -21.48
C LEU A 926 -22.20 5.69 -21.09
N PHE A 927 -23.00 6.35 -20.25
CA PHE A 927 -24.35 5.87 -19.92
C PHE A 927 -25.27 6.05 -21.12
N ARG A 928 -25.31 7.25 -21.70
CA ARG A 928 -26.10 7.55 -22.91
C ARG A 928 -25.67 6.72 -24.11
N GLU A 929 -24.37 6.55 -24.33
CA GLU A 929 -23.81 5.69 -25.39
C GLU A 929 -24.28 4.23 -25.28
N ARG A 930 -24.46 3.72 -24.05
CA ARG A 930 -24.96 2.37 -23.77
C ARG A 930 -26.49 2.30 -23.60
N GLY A 931 -27.21 3.39 -23.82
CA GLY A 931 -28.67 3.46 -23.65
C GLY A 931 -29.14 3.27 -22.21
N ILE A 932 -28.30 3.59 -21.23
CA ILE A 932 -28.55 3.46 -19.79
C ILE A 932 -28.90 4.84 -19.21
N ARG A 933 -29.92 4.90 -18.36
CA ARG A 933 -30.17 6.07 -17.50
C ARG A 933 -29.48 5.89 -16.15
N PHE A 934 -28.66 6.84 -15.74
CA PHE A 934 -28.06 6.83 -14.40
C PHE A 934 -28.97 7.60 -13.42
N LYS A 935 -29.40 6.91 -12.35
CA LYS A 935 -30.36 7.38 -11.34
C LYS A 935 -29.64 7.50 -10.01
N LYS A 936 -29.70 8.67 -9.39
CA LYS A 936 -28.94 9.04 -8.18
C LYS A 936 -29.80 9.82 -7.20
N THR A 937 -30.99 9.29 -6.93
CA THR A 937 -32.01 9.92 -6.08
C THR A 937 -31.46 10.20 -4.67
N LEU A 938 -31.63 11.43 -4.18
CA LEU A 938 -31.41 11.79 -2.78
C LEU A 938 -32.58 11.28 -1.93
N LEU A 939 -32.29 10.55 -0.85
CA LEU A 939 -33.30 9.82 -0.07
C LEU A 939 -33.12 9.97 1.44
N ASN A 940 -34.23 10.17 2.15
CA ASN A 940 -34.33 10.22 3.62
C ASN A 940 -35.21 9.05 4.10
N LEU A 941 -34.60 7.91 4.48
CA LEU A 941 -35.35 6.69 4.78
C LEU A 941 -36.05 6.70 6.16
N ASP A 942 -35.63 7.60 7.05
CA ASP A 942 -36.27 7.96 8.32
C ASP A 942 -37.51 8.86 8.16
N GLU A 943 -37.73 9.44 6.98
CA GLU A 943 -38.92 10.23 6.64
C GLU A 943 -39.72 9.53 5.51
N PRO A 944 -40.53 8.48 5.80
CA PRO A 944 -41.17 7.65 4.76
C PRO A 944 -42.00 8.44 3.73
N ALA A 945 -42.69 9.50 4.17
CA ALA A 945 -43.46 10.36 3.28
C ALA A 945 -42.58 11.22 2.34
N LEU A 946 -41.43 11.69 2.83
CA LEU A 946 -40.45 12.41 2.00
C LEU A 946 -39.78 11.42 1.02
N CYS A 947 -39.39 10.24 1.50
CA CYS A 947 -38.83 9.17 0.68
C CYS A 947 -39.77 8.78 -0.48
N ALA A 948 -41.06 8.62 -0.23
CA ALA A 948 -42.05 8.32 -1.27
C ALA A 948 -42.09 9.42 -2.34
N ARG A 949 -42.10 10.69 -1.93
CA ARG A 949 -42.07 11.84 -2.85
C ARG A 949 -40.76 11.93 -3.65
N GLN A 950 -39.61 11.66 -3.02
CA GLN A 950 -38.30 11.63 -3.68
C GLN A 950 -38.24 10.50 -4.72
N MET A 951 -38.75 9.31 -4.41
CA MET A 951 -38.83 8.20 -5.36
C MET A 951 -39.78 8.50 -6.53
N VAL A 952 -40.94 9.13 -6.28
CA VAL A 952 -41.85 9.57 -7.36
C VAL A 952 -41.25 10.64 -8.25
N TRP A 953 -40.45 11.56 -7.69
CA TRP A 953 -39.76 12.57 -8.50
C TRP A 953 -38.84 11.91 -9.55
N ASP A 954 -38.00 10.95 -9.15
CA ASP A 954 -37.04 10.34 -10.08
C ASP A 954 -37.64 9.19 -10.92
N TRP A 955 -38.59 8.42 -10.39
CA TRP A 955 -39.12 7.21 -11.06
C TRP A 955 -40.58 7.31 -11.56
N GLY A 956 -41.33 8.34 -11.15
CA GLY A 956 -42.77 8.45 -11.38
C GLY A 956 -43.19 8.41 -12.85
N GLU A 957 -42.50 9.13 -13.73
CA GLU A 957 -42.79 9.11 -15.18
C GLU A 957 -42.36 7.79 -15.84
N GLU A 958 -41.20 7.26 -15.44
CA GLU A 958 -40.58 6.11 -16.11
C GLU A 958 -41.32 4.79 -15.81
N LEU A 959 -41.81 4.64 -14.57
CA LEU A 959 -42.53 3.46 -14.06
C LEU A 959 -44.03 3.73 -13.80
N GLY A 960 -44.53 4.95 -14.01
CA GLY A 960 -45.95 5.29 -13.87
C GLY A 960 -46.45 5.30 -12.42
N ILE A 961 -45.59 5.64 -11.46
CA ILE A 961 -45.86 5.54 -10.02
C ILE A 961 -46.59 6.79 -9.50
N THR A 962 -47.61 6.63 -8.65
CA THR A 962 -48.26 7.73 -7.91
C THR A 962 -47.67 7.89 -6.50
N GLU A 963 -47.89 9.03 -5.85
CA GLU A 963 -47.43 9.27 -4.47
C GLU A 963 -48.03 8.26 -3.47
N GLU A 964 -49.31 7.88 -3.65
CA GLU A 964 -49.97 6.88 -2.82
C GLU A 964 -49.41 5.47 -3.07
N GLU A 965 -49.24 5.07 -4.33
CA GLU A 965 -48.63 3.80 -4.73
C GLU A 965 -47.19 3.69 -4.22
N SER A 966 -46.40 4.77 -4.35
CA SER A 966 -45.05 4.85 -3.80
C SER A 966 -45.01 4.78 -2.28
N ARG A 967 -46.00 5.32 -1.58
CA ARG A 967 -46.05 5.26 -0.11
C ARG A 967 -46.22 3.82 0.36
N ARG A 968 -47.17 3.08 -0.23
CA ARG A 968 -47.35 1.64 0.04
C ARG A 968 -46.09 0.84 -0.29
N ALA A 969 -45.38 1.19 -1.37
CA ALA A 969 -44.12 0.55 -1.74
C ALA A 969 -42.95 0.89 -0.79
N VAL A 970 -42.91 2.10 -0.21
CA VAL A 970 -41.98 2.47 0.87
C VAL A 970 -42.24 1.64 2.12
N ASP A 971 -43.51 1.48 2.51
CA ASP A 971 -43.90 0.67 3.67
C ASP A 971 -43.48 -0.80 3.49
N GLN A 972 -43.72 -1.39 2.30
CA GLN A 972 -43.24 -2.74 1.93
C GLN A 972 -41.70 -2.84 1.92
N GLY A 973 -41.00 -1.81 1.44
CA GLY A 973 -39.53 -1.75 1.50
C GLY A 973 -38.99 -1.71 2.92
N LEU A 974 -39.57 -0.90 3.80
CA LEU A 974 -39.15 -0.78 5.20
C LEU A 974 -39.43 -2.07 5.98
N GLY A 975 -40.62 -2.67 5.80
CA GLY A 975 -40.95 -3.98 6.38
C GLY A 975 -39.99 -5.09 5.92
N ALA A 976 -39.74 -5.18 4.61
CA ALA A 976 -38.80 -6.15 4.05
C ALA A 976 -37.36 -5.97 4.54
N MET A 977 -36.96 -4.75 4.93
CA MET A 977 -35.68 -4.48 5.57
C MET A 977 -35.67 -4.97 7.02
N GLU A 978 -36.68 -4.62 7.82
CA GLU A 978 -36.79 -5.04 9.22
C GLU A 978 -36.83 -6.57 9.36
N ASP A 979 -37.58 -7.27 8.50
CA ASP A 979 -37.65 -8.74 8.46
C ASP A 979 -36.26 -9.40 8.34
N GLN A 980 -35.34 -8.82 7.56
CA GLN A 980 -33.97 -9.34 7.46
C GLN A 980 -33.17 -9.13 8.75
N TYR A 981 -33.35 -8.00 9.44
CA TYR A 981 -32.73 -7.75 10.74
C TYR A 981 -33.32 -8.62 11.84
N VAL A 982 -34.61 -8.96 11.79
CA VAL A 982 -35.25 -9.88 12.74
C VAL A 982 -34.72 -11.32 12.58
N ASP A 983 -34.64 -11.86 11.35
CA ASP A 983 -34.07 -13.21 11.13
C ASP A 983 -32.59 -13.29 11.56
N LEU A 984 -31.79 -12.28 11.22
CA LEU A 984 -30.38 -12.24 11.62
C LEU A 984 -30.24 -12.13 13.15
N ARG A 985 -31.01 -11.27 13.83
CA ARG A 985 -31.01 -11.17 15.31
C ARG A 985 -31.33 -12.51 15.97
N ARG A 986 -32.39 -13.18 15.53
CA ARG A 986 -32.79 -14.50 16.03
C ARG A 986 -31.65 -15.53 15.91
N ARG A 987 -31.00 -15.61 14.76
CA ARG A 987 -29.93 -16.58 14.50
C ARG A 987 -28.62 -16.23 15.23
N GLN A 988 -28.32 -14.95 15.42
CA GLN A 988 -27.23 -14.52 16.30
C GLN A 988 -27.53 -14.84 17.77
N ARG A 989 -28.79 -14.69 18.21
CA ARG A 989 -29.23 -15.08 19.56
C ARG A 989 -29.05 -16.58 19.80
N GLU A 990 -29.49 -17.43 18.88
CA GLU A 990 -29.28 -18.89 18.92
C GLU A 990 -27.80 -19.27 19.06
N THR A 991 -26.91 -18.55 18.36
CA THR A 991 -25.45 -18.74 18.43
C THR A 991 -24.90 -18.27 19.77
N LEU A 992 -25.38 -17.15 20.29
CA LEU A 992 -24.96 -16.57 21.56
C LEU A 992 -25.35 -17.45 22.76
N ASP A 993 -26.59 -17.95 22.77
CA ASP A 993 -27.09 -18.89 23.78
C ASP A 993 -26.35 -20.24 23.73
N GLN A 994 -25.77 -20.63 22.59
CA GLN A 994 -24.89 -21.80 22.48
C GLN A 994 -23.49 -21.52 23.05
N LEU A 995 -22.91 -20.36 22.72
CA LEU A 995 -21.60 -19.94 23.26
C LEU A 995 -21.60 -19.85 24.78
N GLU A 996 -22.66 -19.32 25.39
CA GLU A 996 -22.79 -19.28 26.86
C GLU A 996 -22.88 -20.66 27.50
N ARG A 997 -23.62 -21.59 26.88
CA ARG A 997 -23.76 -22.97 27.38
C ARG A 997 -22.46 -23.76 27.29
N ASP A 998 -21.65 -23.52 26.26
CA ASP A 998 -20.40 -24.23 26.01
C ASP A 998 -19.18 -23.57 26.67
N GLY A 999 -19.32 -22.37 27.27
CA GLY A 999 -18.20 -21.55 27.72
C GLY A 999 -17.32 -21.02 26.57
N GLY A 1000 -17.89 -20.93 25.37
CA GLY A 1000 -17.21 -20.49 24.16
C GLY A 1000 -17.10 -18.96 24.03
N ILE A 1001 -16.28 -18.53 23.06
CA ILE A 1001 -16.07 -17.11 22.72
C ILE A 1001 -16.59 -16.83 21.30
N GLY A 1002 -17.40 -15.78 21.15
CA GLY A 1002 -17.79 -15.20 19.86
C GLY A 1002 -17.12 -13.85 19.61
N VAL A 1003 -16.78 -13.57 18.36
CA VAL A 1003 -16.17 -12.29 17.95
C VAL A 1003 -17.24 -11.37 17.36
N VAL A 1004 -17.47 -10.21 17.97
CA VAL A 1004 -18.29 -9.15 17.37
C VAL A 1004 -17.42 -8.24 16.52
N VAL A 1005 -17.83 -8.06 15.27
CA VAL A 1005 -17.13 -7.19 14.31
C VAL A 1005 -17.70 -5.78 14.39
N LEU A 1006 -16.95 -4.87 15.01
CA LEU A 1006 -17.30 -3.46 15.14
C LEU A 1006 -16.89 -2.72 13.86
N ALA A 1007 -17.79 -2.65 12.89
CA ALA A 1007 -17.49 -2.20 11.53
C ALA A 1007 -18.69 -1.52 10.86
N ARG A 1008 -18.42 -0.62 9.91
CA ARG A 1008 -19.45 -0.03 9.04
C ARG A 1008 -20.02 -1.05 8.06
N PRO A 1009 -21.30 -0.91 7.61
CA PRO A 1009 -21.97 -1.89 6.74
C PRO A 1009 -21.20 -2.34 5.50
N TYR A 1010 -20.43 -1.44 4.89
CA TYR A 1010 -19.66 -1.75 3.70
C TYR A 1010 -18.52 -2.76 3.92
N HIS A 1011 -18.09 -2.98 5.17
CA HIS A 1011 -17.16 -4.06 5.52
C HIS A 1011 -17.84 -5.43 5.46
N ASN A 1012 -19.14 -5.54 5.14
CA ASN A 1012 -19.73 -6.81 4.76
C ASN A 1012 -19.23 -7.29 3.37
N ASP A 1013 -18.59 -6.43 2.57
CA ASP A 1013 -17.91 -6.86 1.34
C ASP A 1013 -16.58 -7.60 1.66
N PRO A 1014 -16.37 -8.85 1.17
CA PRO A 1014 -15.13 -9.58 1.38
C PRO A 1014 -13.88 -8.89 0.83
N GLY A 1015 -14.01 -8.09 -0.24
CA GLY A 1015 -12.89 -7.29 -0.74
C GLY A 1015 -12.63 -6.02 0.06
N VAL A 1016 -13.50 -5.63 0.99
CA VAL A 1016 -13.30 -4.47 1.88
C VAL A 1016 -12.80 -4.87 3.26
N HIS A 1017 -13.24 -6.01 3.80
CA HIS A 1017 -12.68 -6.55 5.05
C HIS A 1017 -11.49 -7.50 4.83
N HIS A 1018 -11.02 -7.69 3.59
CA HIS A 1018 -9.83 -8.49 3.24
C HIS A 1018 -9.81 -9.94 3.72
N GLU A 1019 -10.99 -10.57 3.85
CA GLU A 1019 -11.21 -11.90 4.47
C GLU A 1019 -10.76 -12.00 5.95
N ILE A 1020 -10.56 -10.89 6.67
CA ILE A 1020 -10.21 -10.88 8.12
C ILE A 1020 -11.22 -11.69 8.95
N VAL A 1021 -12.53 -11.58 8.64
CA VAL A 1021 -13.57 -12.34 9.34
C VAL A 1021 -13.60 -13.81 8.96
N ASP A 1022 -13.20 -14.17 7.74
CA ASP A 1022 -13.02 -15.57 7.32
C ASP A 1022 -11.82 -16.21 8.05
N GLU A 1023 -10.71 -15.48 8.26
CA GLU A 1023 -9.59 -16.00 9.06
C GLU A 1023 -9.99 -16.27 10.51
N LEU A 1024 -10.74 -15.37 11.14
CA LEU A 1024 -11.27 -15.58 12.50
C LEU A 1024 -12.21 -16.79 12.57
N GLN A 1025 -13.04 -16.97 11.53
CA GLN A 1025 -13.88 -18.17 11.37
C GLN A 1025 -13.04 -19.45 11.19
N ARG A 1026 -11.94 -19.42 10.40
CA ARG A 1026 -11.03 -20.57 10.23
C ARG A 1026 -10.39 -21.00 11.55
N HIS A 1027 -10.10 -20.05 12.45
CA HIS A 1027 -9.64 -20.33 13.80
C HIS A 1027 -10.73 -20.87 14.75
N GLY A 1028 -11.97 -21.04 14.29
CA GLY A 1028 -13.06 -21.69 15.02
C GLY A 1028 -13.96 -20.74 15.83
N TYR A 1029 -13.80 -19.42 15.69
CA TYR A 1029 -14.62 -18.44 16.39
C TYR A 1029 -15.85 -18.04 15.56
N PRO A 1030 -17.09 -18.16 16.09
CA PRO A 1030 -18.26 -17.55 15.46
C PRO A 1030 -18.09 -16.04 15.36
N VAL A 1031 -18.46 -15.47 14.22
CA VAL A 1031 -18.30 -14.04 13.93
C VAL A 1031 -19.67 -13.39 13.83
N LEU A 1032 -19.98 -12.49 14.76
CA LEU A 1032 -21.24 -11.77 14.85
C LEU A 1032 -21.16 -10.39 14.18
N TRP A 1033 -22.22 -10.02 13.49
CA TRP A 1033 -22.43 -8.72 12.85
C TRP A 1033 -23.09 -7.74 13.84
N GLN A 1034 -22.46 -6.58 14.05
CA GLN A 1034 -22.89 -5.59 15.06
C GLN A 1034 -24.34 -5.10 14.88
N ASP A 1035 -24.80 -4.90 13.64
CA ASP A 1035 -26.12 -4.32 13.36
C ASP A 1035 -27.29 -5.31 13.57
N ALA A 1036 -27.00 -6.58 13.87
CA ALA A 1036 -27.99 -7.61 14.19
C ALA A 1036 -27.74 -8.26 15.57
N LEU A 1037 -27.06 -7.57 16.50
CA LEU A 1037 -26.92 -8.05 17.87
C LEU A 1037 -28.31 -8.23 18.53
N PRO A 1038 -28.53 -9.27 19.36
CA PRO A 1038 -29.85 -9.52 19.95
C PRO A 1038 -30.33 -8.37 20.84
N THR A 1039 -31.54 -7.86 20.55
CA THR A 1039 -32.20 -6.75 21.25
C THR A 1039 -33.40 -7.22 22.07
N ASP A 1040 -33.46 -8.49 22.45
CA ASP A 1040 -34.57 -9.06 23.21
C ASP A 1040 -34.61 -8.46 24.63
N PRO A 1041 -35.80 -8.30 25.26
CA PRO A 1041 -35.90 -7.66 26.57
C PRO A 1041 -35.10 -8.37 27.67
N ASP A 1042 -34.98 -9.70 27.63
CA ASP A 1042 -34.28 -10.50 28.64
C ASP A 1042 -32.76 -10.29 28.61
N ILE A 1043 -32.16 -10.26 27.42
CA ILE A 1043 -30.72 -10.03 27.26
C ILE A 1043 -30.35 -8.56 27.51
N LEU A 1044 -31.19 -7.62 27.09
CA LEU A 1044 -30.98 -6.20 27.39
C LEU A 1044 -31.09 -5.91 28.89
N GLU A 1045 -32.06 -6.52 29.59
CA GLU A 1045 -32.18 -6.44 31.06
C GLU A 1045 -30.94 -7.03 31.75
N ARG A 1046 -30.47 -8.20 31.31
CA ARG A 1046 -29.28 -8.86 31.87
C ARG A 1046 -27.99 -8.03 31.69
N LEU A 1047 -27.81 -7.39 30.54
CA LEU A 1047 -26.60 -6.63 30.21
C LEU A 1047 -26.61 -5.20 30.77
N PHE A 1048 -27.75 -4.51 30.72
CA PHE A 1048 -27.85 -3.06 30.99
C PHE A 1048 -28.81 -2.70 32.13
N GLY A 1049 -29.68 -3.62 32.58
CA GLY A 1049 -30.80 -3.31 33.48
C GLY A 1049 -30.39 -2.72 34.85
N ALA A 1050 -29.18 -3.05 35.32
CA ALA A 1050 -28.62 -2.45 36.54
C ALA A 1050 -28.37 -0.94 36.38
N GLU A 1051 -27.74 -0.51 35.29
CA GLU A 1051 -27.41 0.89 34.97
C GLU A 1051 -28.69 1.70 34.70
N VAL A 1052 -29.68 1.08 34.03
CA VAL A 1052 -31.00 1.66 33.79
C VAL A 1052 -31.75 1.89 35.12
N ARG A 1053 -31.71 0.94 36.06
CA ARG A 1053 -32.31 1.10 37.41
C ARG A 1053 -31.57 2.12 38.27
N ALA A 1054 -30.26 2.24 38.11
CA ALA A 1054 -29.45 3.26 38.79
C ALA A 1054 -29.70 4.68 38.23
N GLY A 1055 -30.30 4.79 37.04
CA GLY A 1055 -30.52 6.07 36.36
C GLY A 1055 -29.26 6.62 35.68
N GLU A 1056 -28.25 5.77 35.46
CA GLU A 1056 -27.00 6.13 34.78
C GLU A 1056 -27.20 6.28 33.26
N ILE A 1057 -28.12 5.49 32.71
CA ILE A 1057 -28.64 5.58 31.34
C ILE A 1057 -30.17 5.49 31.37
N ALA A 1058 -30.87 6.19 30.47
CA ALA A 1058 -32.33 6.14 30.39
C ALA A 1058 -32.85 4.93 29.60
N SER A 1059 -32.00 4.29 28.79
CA SER A 1059 -32.39 3.12 27.98
C SER A 1059 -31.20 2.20 27.66
N PRO A 1060 -31.39 0.86 27.56
CA PRO A 1060 -30.36 -0.05 27.07
C PRO A 1060 -29.93 0.21 25.61
N LEU A 1061 -30.72 0.99 24.85
CA LEU A 1061 -30.42 1.39 23.47
C LEU A 1061 -29.84 2.81 23.37
N GLU A 1062 -29.39 3.40 24.48
CA GLU A 1062 -28.80 4.74 24.54
C GLU A 1062 -27.27 4.72 24.51
N ILE A 1063 -26.68 5.79 23.95
CA ILE A 1063 -25.23 6.04 23.89
C ILE A 1063 -24.81 7.44 24.37
N ALA A 1064 -25.73 8.28 24.87
CA ALA A 1064 -25.43 9.67 25.22
C ALA A 1064 -24.49 9.81 26.44
N ASP A 1065 -24.39 8.76 27.26
CA ASP A 1065 -23.42 8.59 28.33
C ASP A 1065 -21.96 8.60 27.83
N VAL A 1066 -21.70 7.92 26.70
CA VAL A 1066 -20.36 7.81 26.09
C VAL A 1066 -20.16 8.73 24.89
N TRP A 1067 -21.23 9.17 24.22
CA TRP A 1067 -21.17 9.94 22.97
C TRP A 1067 -22.36 10.88 22.77
N LYS A 1068 -22.24 12.09 23.33
CA LYS A 1068 -23.29 13.13 23.30
C LYS A 1068 -23.59 13.67 21.89
N ASN A 1069 -22.59 13.77 21.02
CA ASN A 1069 -22.70 14.36 19.68
C ASN A 1069 -22.98 13.28 18.62
N SER A 1070 -24.06 12.53 18.83
CA SER A 1070 -24.48 11.34 18.08
C SER A 1070 -25.26 11.68 16.80
N TYR A 1071 -24.57 12.29 15.81
CA TYR A 1071 -25.17 12.69 14.52
C TYR A 1071 -25.11 11.63 13.41
N SER A 1072 -24.22 10.63 13.51
CA SER A 1072 -23.96 9.67 12.42
C SER A 1072 -24.36 8.25 12.81
N GLU A 1073 -25.38 7.71 12.14
CA GLU A 1073 -25.98 6.41 12.46
C GLU A 1073 -24.95 5.28 12.56
N ASN A 1074 -24.05 5.17 11.57
CA ASN A 1074 -23.06 4.10 11.56
C ASN A 1074 -22.03 4.22 12.69
N SER A 1075 -21.72 5.43 13.16
CA SER A 1075 -20.86 5.64 14.34
C SER A 1075 -21.63 5.31 15.63
N SER A 1076 -22.90 5.74 15.72
CA SER A 1076 -23.78 5.45 16.86
C SER A 1076 -23.98 3.95 17.08
N ARG A 1077 -24.24 3.17 16.02
CA ARG A 1077 -24.35 1.69 16.08
C ARG A 1077 -23.06 1.04 16.55
N LYS A 1078 -21.90 1.47 16.05
CA LYS A 1078 -20.58 0.94 16.45
C LYS A 1078 -20.33 1.16 17.96
N LEU A 1079 -20.67 2.35 18.48
CA LEU A 1079 -20.55 2.68 19.91
C LEU A 1079 -21.51 1.88 20.79
N TRP A 1080 -22.77 1.70 20.36
CA TRP A 1080 -23.72 0.85 21.08
C TRP A 1080 -23.28 -0.62 21.11
N ALA A 1081 -22.81 -1.16 19.98
CA ALA A 1081 -22.25 -2.51 19.91
C ALA A 1081 -21.01 -2.68 20.79
N ALA A 1082 -20.15 -1.66 20.91
CA ALA A 1082 -19.04 -1.67 21.87
C ALA A 1082 -19.54 -1.78 23.32
N LYS A 1083 -20.58 -1.00 23.70
CA LYS A 1083 -21.21 -1.09 25.03
C LYS A 1083 -21.79 -2.49 25.29
N TYR A 1084 -22.41 -3.10 24.27
CA TYR A 1084 -22.97 -4.46 24.35
C TYR A 1084 -21.88 -5.52 24.62
N VAL A 1085 -20.80 -5.50 23.82
CA VAL A 1085 -19.69 -6.46 23.96
C VAL A 1085 -19.00 -6.32 25.31
N ALA A 1086 -18.76 -5.10 25.78
CA ALA A 1086 -18.13 -4.84 27.08
C ALA A 1086 -18.90 -5.44 28.28
N ARG A 1087 -20.21 -5.72 28.13
CA ARG A 1087 -21.07 -6.28 29.19
C ARG A 1087 -21.25 -7.79 29.09
N HIS A 1088 -20.77 -8.44 28.03
CA HIS A 1088 -21.13 -9.83 27.71
C HIS A 1088 -19.95 -10.81 27.91
N PRO A 1089 -20.07 -11.84 28.77
CA PRO A 1089 -18.92 -12.67 29.17
C PRO A 1089 -18.32 -13.50 28.01
N SER A 1090 -19.16 -13.98 27.09
CA SER A 1090 -18.74 -14.79 25.92
C SER A 1090 -18.37 -13.98 24.67
N LEU A 1091 -18.26 -12.65 24.72
CA LEU A 1091 -17.99 -11.83 23.53
C LEU A 1091 -16.66 -11.07 23.63
N VAL A 1092 -16.00 -10.94 22.47
CA VAL A 1092 -14.81 -10.09 22.28
C VAL A 1092 -15.00 -9.20 21.06
N ALA A 1093 -14.32 -8.06 21.02
CA ALA A 1093 -14.49 -7.07 19.95
C ALA A 1093 -13.31 -7.07 18.97
N VAL A 1094 -13.61 -7.08 17.67
CA VAL A 1094 -12.66 -6.77 16.60
C VAL A 1094 -13.19 -5.59 15.79
N GLU A 1095 -12.55 -4.42 15.92
CA GLU A 1095 -12.89 -3.24 15.12
C GLU A 1095 -12.30 -3.32 13.71
N LEU A 1096 -13.10 -2.99 12.69
CA LEU A 1096 -12.62 -2.72 11.34
C LEU A 1096 -12.85 -1.25 10.97
N SER A 1097 -11.87 -0.65 10.29
CA SER A 1097 -11.98 0.68 9.70
C SER A 1097 -11.13 0.79 8.43
N SER A 1098 -11.65 1.53 7.44
CA SER A 1098 -10.98 1.74 6.16
C SER A 1098 -10.15 3.02 6.11
N PHE A 1099 -9.13 3.04 5.25
CA PHE A 1099 -8.24 4.20 5.05
C PHE A 1099 -9.01 5.47 4.68
N LYS A 1100 -8.59 6.60 5.29
CA LYS A 1100 -9.24 7.92 5.23
C LYS A 1100 -10.70 7.94 5.74
N CYS A 1101 -11.12 7.02 6.61
CA CYS A 1101 -12.46 7.09 7.22
C CYS A 1101 -12.56 8.19 8.31
N GLY A 1102 -12.82 9.43 7.89
CA GLY A 1102 -12.91 10.58 8.80
C GLY A 1102 -14.03 10.54 9.85
N HIS A 1103 -15.02 9.65 9.72
CA HIS A 1103 -16.07 9.44 10.74
C HIS A 1103 -15.74 8.34 11.76
N ASP A 1104 -14.75 7.48 11.50
CA ASP A 1104 -14.27 6.48 12.46
C ASP A 1104 -13.17 7.06 13.35
N ALA A 1105 -12.30 7.92 12.80
CA ALA A 1105 -11.21 8.55 13.55
C ALA A 1105 -11.61 9.21 14.89
N PRO A 1106 -12.74 9.94 15.02
CA PRO A 1106 -13.16 10.54 16.29
C PRO A 1106 -13.69 9.54 17.32
N VAL A 1107 -14.14 8.34 16.90
CA VAL A 1107 -14.77 7.35 17.80
C VAL A 1107 -13.85 6.20 18.22
N TYR A 1108 -12.66 6.08 17.61
CA TYR A 1108 -11.68 5.04 17.96
C TYR A 1108 -11.41 4.96 19.46
N THR A 1109 -11.04 6.07 20.10
CA THR A 1109 -10.72 6.11 21.54
C THR A 1109 -11.93 5.76 22.40
N ALA A 1110 -13.14 6.20 22.00
CA ALA A 1110 -14.36 5.89 22.74
C ALA A 1110 -14.69 4.38 22.68
N VAL A 1111 -14.60 3.76 21.49
CA VAL A 1111 -14.81 2.32 21.33
C VAL A 1111 -13.78 1.50 22.12
N GLU A 1112 -12.51 1.89 22.04
CA GLU A 1112 -11.38 1.25 22.74
C GLU A 1112 -11.56 1.35 24.27
N GLU A 1113 -11.83 2.55 24.81
CA GLU A 1113 -12.08 2.73 26.25
C GLU A 1113 -13.32 1.99 26.77
N ILE A 1114 -14.39 1.89 25.99
CA ILE A 1114 -15.62 1.18 26.40
C ILE A 1114 -15.34 -0.30 26.62
N VAL A 1115 -14.60 -0.96 25.71
CA VAL A 1115 -14.33 -2.40 25.78
C VAL A 1115 -13.20 -2.70 26.77
N GLU A 1116 -12.13 -1.91 26.81
CA GLU A 1116 -11.00 -2.18 27.70
C GLU A 1116 -11.33 -2.01 29.18
N ARG A 1117 -12.24 -1.09 29.54
CA ARG A 1117 -12.63 -0.84 30.94
C ARG A 1117 -13.36 -2.02 31.59
N SER A 1118 -13.99 -2.91 30.82
CA SER A 1118 -14.58 -4.16 31.35
C SER A 1118 -13.59 -5.32 31.46
N GLY A 1119 -12.36 -5.15 30.95
CA GLY A 1119 -11.37 -6.23 30.82
C GLY A 1119 -11.62 -7.17 29.63
N THR A 1120 -12.61 -6.89 28.79
CA THR A 1120 -12.90 -7.67 27.58
C THR A 1120 -11.78 -7.48 26.53
N PRO A 1121 -11.28 -8.56 25.90
CA PRO A 1121 -10.32 -8.45 24.81
C PRO A 1121 -10.81 -7.58 23.63
N TYR A 1122 -9.96 -6.64 23.21
CA TYR A 1122 -10.21 -5.70 22.13
C TYR A 1122 -9.06 -5.74 21.10
N PHE A 1123 -9.39 -5.82 19.82
CA PHE A 1123 -8.42 -5.75 18.73
C PHE A 1123 -8.94 -4.86 17.60
N CYS A 1124 -8.07 -4.20 16.82
CA CYS A 1124 -8.51 -3.31 15.74
C CYS A 1124 -7.68 -3.41 14.45
N PHE A 1125 -8.35 -3.58 13.30
CA PHE A 1125 -7.77 -3.44 11.95
C PHE A 1125 -8.22 -2.10 11.36
N LYS A 1126 -7.42 -1.06 11.64
CA LYS A 1126 -7.60 0.30 11.13
C LYS A 1126 -6.84 0.47 9.79
N ASP A 1127 -7.24 1.48 9.01
CA ASP A 1127 -6.62 1.88 7.73
C ASP A 1127 -6.59 0.82 6.61
N ILE A 1128 -7.65 0.00 6.49
CA ILE A 1128 -7.81 -0.93 5.36
C ILE A 1128 -8.04 -0.15 4.05
N ASP A 1129 -7.14 -0.27 3.06
CA ASP A 1129 -7.20 0.36 1.72
C ASP A 1129 -7.13 -0.70 0.62
N GLU A 1130 -7.04 -0.30 -0.64
CA GLU A 1130 -6.88 -1.15 -1.82
C GLU A 1130 -5.75 -2.23 -1.80
N ASN A 1131 -4.76 -2.08 -0.92
CA ASN A 1131 -3.68 -3.05 -0.75
C ASN A 1131 -4.08 -4.14 0.25
N ARG A 1132 -4.12 -5.41 -0.19
CA ARG A 1132 -4.45 -6.58 0.66
C ARG A 1132 -3.21 -7.37 1.10
N PRO A 1133 -2.58 -7.06 2.25
CA PRO A 1133 -1.44 -7.81 2.79
C PRO A 1133 -1.90 -9.09 3.51
N SER A 1134 -2.29 -10.10 2.73
CA SER A 1134 -2.81 -11.39 3.26
C SER A 1134 -1.90 -12.01 4.32
N GLY A 1135 -0.58 -12.03 4.10
CA GLY A 1135 0.39 -12.55 5.07
C GLY A 1135 0.39 -11.79 6.41
N SER A 1136 0.30 -10.46 6.38
CA SER A 1136 0.20 -9.66 7.62
C SER A 1136 -1.14 -9.87 8.32
N ILE A 1137 -2.23 -10.03 7.57
CA ILE A 1137 -3.56 -10.32 8.12
C ILE A 1137 -3.56 -11.68 8.83
N LYS A 1138 -3.05 -12.73 8.18
CA LYS A 1138 -2.91 -14.09 8.74
C LYS A 1138 -2.13 -14.06 10.07
N ILE A 1139 -0.96 -13.41 10.11
CA ILE A 1139 -0.14 -13.27 11.33
C ILE A 1139 -0.94 -12.60 12.47
N ARG A 1140 -1.75 -11.58 12.16
CA ARG A 1140 -2.56 -10.88 13.16
C ARG A 1140 -3.72 -11.74 13.67
N THR A 1141 -4.42 -12.46 12.81
CA THR A 1141 -5.53 -13.33 13.22
C THR A 1141 -5.05 -14.58 13.95
N GLU A 1142 -3.90 -15.14 13.58
CA GLU A 1142 -3.21 -16.18 14.36
C GLU A 1142 -2.82 -15.68 15.76
N THR A 1143 -2.30 -14.45 15.86
CA THR A 1143 -1.95 -13.83 17.15
C THR A 1143 -3.20 -13.67 18.03
N ILE A 1144 -4.31 -13.17 17.45
CA ILE A 1144 -5.61 -13.05 18.14
C ILE A 1144 -6.10 -14.43 18.61
N ALA A 1145 -6.13 -15.43 17.73
CA ALA A 1145 -6.58 -16.78 18.05
C ALA A 1145 -5.75 -17.43 19.17
N TYR A 1146 -4.43 -17.24 19.18
CA TYR A 1146 -3.56 -17.72 20.26
C TYR A 1146 -3.91 -17.09 21.61
N PHE A 1147 -4.17 -15.77 21.65
CA PHE A 1147 -4.55 -15.10 22.89
C PHE A 1147 -5.98 -15.42 23.34
N LEU A 1148 -6.94 -15.53 22.42
CA LEU A 1148 -8.30 -15.98 22.73
C LEU A 1148 -8.32 -17.41 23.28
N THR A 1149 -7.52 -18.32 22.71
CA THR A 1149 -7.35 -19.70 23.23
C THR A 1149 -6.83 -19.70 24.67
N ARG A 1150 -5.90 -18.79 25.00
CA ARG A 1150 -5.38 -18.63 26.37
C ARG A 1150 -6.34 -17.93 27.31
N TYR A 1151 -7.17 -17.01 26.81
CA TYR A 1151 -8.24 -16.35 27.57
C TYR A 1151 -9.33 -17.35 27.98
N SER A 1152 -9.56 -18.40 27.18
CA SER A 1152 -10.50 -19.48 27.49
C SER A 1152 -9.96 -20.62 28.38
N ASP A 1153 -8.69 -20.65 28.82
CA ASP A 1153 -8.20 -21.74 29.69
C ASP A 1153 -8.54 -21.47 31.17
N PRO A 1154 -9.46 -22.22 31.81
CA PRO A 1154 -9.90 -21.97 33.19
C PRO A 1154 -8.83 -22.31 34.24
N ARG A 1155 -7.63 -22.75 33.84
CA ARG A 1155 -6.50 -23.06 34.74
C ARG A 1155 -5.58 -21.86 35.01
N ARG A 1156 -5.99 -20.61 34.68
CA ARG A 1156 -5.13 -19.41 34.71
C ARG A 1156 -5.76 -18.10 35.16
#